data_AF-A0A6G0YD13-F1
#
_entry.id   AF-A0A6G0YD13-F1
#
_cell.length_a   1.000
_cell.length_b   1.000
_cell.length_c   1.000
_cell.angle_alpha   90.00
_cell.angle_beta   90.00
_cell.angle_gamma   90.00
#
_symmetry.space_group_name_H-M   'P 1'
#
loop_
_entity.id
_entity.type
_entity.pdbx_description
1 polymer ?
#
loop_
_entity_poly.entity_id
_entity_poly.type
_entity_poly.pdbx_seq_one_letter_code
_entity_poly.pdbx_strand_id
1 'polypeptide(L)'
;SGVVKTKEKEKSLAVDLIKSANCRVTAQKKLLNDFHRMKVELVTAKQKLKKSTEQQIQRYKEMFAKTADEEKKFSILKRQIECSRGFLNELTKYEKEQEITFNKCNQTKYQAKQYKKKLLNDQQKQDLLLLSLTQENIRLEDRIKQLGEQAEAKYNESELLRQKVMDNSIGLDAINKDTDKYTLLWNEVIICIQQCEKSSQKKIKDLQEEKSKYHTLLTEYYSYKRSSQDECRKNDELQHFLNKFTQNQNNLQNGFNTCLENFNNLRDKYFNILKITEIQNQNLDEIIFEQQSIQNELNKLLRLKNNISNQKLMYEDQILEEYNNQSITDNYCQKINSNILDLKKKNNDNVSILVKIENDVCLDQIKLKQYRTTTYNLEKQIKELTKDLDQQNLNIDTLDSKLKKLNTDIQIKSNMIESESKELESLKKKHEVGDVMTPQMQIDHVKSKINDVEKETNGIKQHCIQNQNQNVKLLNEKNKQIFELNKMREYDIQNLIKSRKLDYEIATLSKEVDQYKRTLTYMRNKVVIYNEVFGKNKGKSSQLLNENEWIQSSALVELKENEKQCLEYMDHLKLLKNELSEMKKTYIEKQRESKSWDAKVQSLVEIKTELKNKHGIFGDIDATQKEIHKMHIIESRLKKILDKIMMDLEKCISKRDTIYTKFAAKNIRSNSKNDTKQKLLKILDDMKIMIKKIKTKCKKIDKDISDAQNYKMELECKLAHLRDKFTEVEQSTNDLMKNIKDMNDLKLKLQGYNIVNTAVIRSQALLVLFSLTINSSNLIWLRNLIKLNFYKLNYKQNRIKFLDDVRKEKYRLLIKSESKMNEAIMAQSVKNSNLITVVECLKNDFLYLDVELTRLLLTLKSIND
;
A
#
# COMPACT_ATOMS: atom_id res chain seq x y z
N SER A 1 -142.43 -40.88 250.84
CA SER A 1 -142.05 -40.93 252.27
C SER A 1 -140.59 -40.54 252.37
N GLY A 2 -140.12 -39.57 253.17
CA GLY A 2 -140.72 -38.59 254.11
C GLY A 2 -139.56 -37.85 254.85
N VAL A 3 -139.67 -36.80 255.67
CA VAL A 3 -140.71 -35.83 256.15
C VAL A 3 -139.96 -34.87 257.14
N VAL A 4 -140.18 -33.58 257.46
CA VAL A 4 -141.10 -32.42 257.18
C VAL A 4 -140.28 -31.10 257.53
N LYS A 5 -140.65 -29.83 257.87
CA LYS A 5 -141.84 -29.05 258.35
C LYS A 5 -141.74 -27.51 258.08
N THR A 6 -142.86 -26.90 257.67
CA THR A 6 -143.46 -25.53 257.94
C THR A 6 -142.70 -24.24 258.38
N LYS A 7 -143.01 -23.15 257.64
CA LYS A 7 -143.54 -21.78 258.02
C LYS A 7 -142.67 -20.58 258.52
N GLU A 8 -143.03 -19.40 257.98
CA GLU A 8 -143.02 -18.00 258.53
C GLU A 8 -141.65 -17.32 258.93
N LYS A 9 -141.44 -15.98 258.91
CA LYS A 9 -142.02 -14.82 258.17
C LYS A 9 -141.06 -13.58 258.24
N GLU A 10 -141.17 -12.67 257.27
CA GLU A 10 -140.78 -11.22 257.28
C GLU A 10 -139.31 -10.68 257.39
N LYS A 11 -139.02 -9.74 256.46
CA LYS A 11 -138.04 -8.62 256.45
C LYS A 11 -136.51 -8.86 256.43
N SER A 12 -135.87 -9.49 257.43
CA SER A 12 -134.47 -9.10 257.78
C SER A 12 -133.29 -9.94 257.22
N LEU A 13 -133.49 -10.91 256.32
CA LEU A 13 -132.49 -11.96 256.03
C LEU A 13 -131.91 -12.00 254.59
N ALA A 14 -131.96 -10.88 253.86
CA ALA A 14 -131.72 -10.83 252.41
C ALA A 14 -130.24 -10.91 251.92
N VAL A 15 -129.29 -11.43 252.72
CA VAL A 15 -127.83 -11.26 252.46
C VAL A 15 -127.05 -12.57 252.24
N ASP A 16 -127.01 -13.50 253.21
CA ASP A 16 -125.88 -14.46 253.27
C ASP A 16 -125.95 -15.70 252.38
N LEU A 17 -127.14 -16.20 251.99
CA LEU A 17 -127.25 -17.47 251.27
C LEU A 17 -126.60 -17.48 249.88
N ILE A 18 -126.38 -16.29 249.29
CA ILE A 18 -125.75 -16.08 247.97
C ILE A 18 -124.35 -16.72 247.89
N LYS A 19 -123.62 -16.83 249.01
CA LYS A 19 -122.28 -17.45 249.05
C LYS A 19 -122.28 -18.96 248.70
N SER A 20 -123.38 -19.67 248.98
CA SER A 20 -123.43 -21.14 248.90
C SER A 20 -123.20 -21.70 247.48
N ALA A 21 -123.83 -21.09 246.47
CA ALA A 21 -123.65 -21.48 245.07
C ALA A 21 -122.19 -21.34 244.59
N ASN A 22 -121.45 -20.38 245.15
CA ASN A 22 -120.04 -20.16 244.87
C ASN A 22 -119.09 -21.14 245.58
N CYS A 23 -119.60 -22.10 246.36
CA CYS A 23 -118.86 -23.31 246.72
C CYS A 23 -118.97 -24.43 245.67
N ARG A 24 -119.33 -24.06 244.44
CA ARG A 24 -118.79 -24.58 243.18
C ARG A 24 -118.90 -26.11 243.04
N VAL A 25 -119.51 -26.61 241.97
CA VAL A 25 -118.90 -26.56 240.62
C VAL A 25 -117.43 -27.03 240.55
N THR A 26 -116.53 -26.88 241.52
CA THR A 26 -115.11 -27.32 241.53
C THR A 26 -114.93 -28.81 241.78
N ALA A 27 -115.99 -29.52 242.18
CA ALA A 27 -116.13 -30.96 241.94
C ALA A 27 -116.20 -31.30 240.43
N GLN A 28 -116.29 -30.27 239.57
CA GLN A 28 -115.85 -30.17 238.18
C GLN A 28 -114.82 -31.21 237.79
N LYS A 29 -114.92 -31.63 236.52
CA LYS A 29 -113.81 -32.11 235.67
C LYS A 29 -112.98 -33.30 236.16
N LYS A 30 -112.75 -33.56 237.45
CA LYS A 30 -111.78 -34.55 237.94
C LYS A 30 -112.19 -35.95 237.44
N LEU A 31 -113.42 -36.35 237.76
CA LEU A 31 -114.05 -37.58 237.27
C LEU A 31 -114.09 -37.66 235.72
N LEU A 32 -114.33 -36.53 235.04
CA LEU A 32 -114.42 -36.47 233.58
C LEU A 32 -113.05 -36.57 232.87
N ASN A 33 -112.03 -35.96 233.48
CA ASN A 33 -110.64 -35.97 233.03
C ASN A 33 -110.03 -37.37 233.20
N ASP A 34 -110.35 -38.06 234.29
CA ASP A 34 -109.90 -39.44 234.55
C ASP A 34 -110.39 -40.41 233.46
N PHE A 35 -111.66 -40.33 233.04
CA PHE A 35 -112.15 -41.13 231.91
C PHE A 35 -111.59 -40.69 230.55
N HIS A 36 -111.25 -39.41 230.36
CA HIS A 36 -110.54 -38.98 229.15
C HIS A 36 -109.10 -39.50 229.07
N ARG A 37 -108.41 -39.69 230.20
CA ARG A 37 -107.08 -40.34 230.24
C ARG A 37 -107.15 -41.78 229.75
N MET A 38 -108.12 -42.56 230.25
CA MET A 38 -108.31 -43.97 229.87
C MET A 38 -108.58 -44.17 228.37
N LYS A 39 -109.22 -43.20 227.71
CA LYS A 39 -109.45 -43.18 226.25
C LYS A 39 -108.13 -43.06 225.44
N VAL A 40 -107.10 -42.42 225.97
CA VAL A 40 -105.82 -42.18 225.27
C VAL A 40 -104.90 -43.40 225.35
N GLU A 41 -104.83 -44.04 226.51
CA GLU A 41 -103.95 -45.20 226.75
C GLU A 41 -104.34 -46.40 225.87
N LEU A 42 -105.65 -46.68 225.75
CA LEU A 42 -106.16 -47.81 224.95
C LEU A 42 -105.93 -47.61 223.44
N VAL A 43 -106.06 -46.37 222.95
CA VAL A 43 -105.79 -46.02 221.53
C VAL A 43 -104.30 -46.14 221.20
N THR A 44 -103.42 -45.62 222.06
CA THR A 44 -101.96 -45.64 221.82
C THR A 44 -101.37 -47.04 221.85
N ALA A 45 -101.90 -47.94 222.69
CA ALA A 45 -101.52 -49.35 222.68
C ALA A 45 -101.83 -50.02 221.32
N LYS A 46 -103.05 -49.85 220.79
CA LYS A 46 -103.49 -50.51 219.55
C LYS A 46 -102.73 -50.00 218.30
N GLN A 47 -102.31 -48.74 218.28
CA GLN A 47 -101.50 -48.18 217.18
C GLN A 47 -100.06 -48.73 217.14
N LYS A 48 -99.45 -49.07 218.29
CA LYS A 48 -98.09 -49.65 218.33
C LYS A 48 -98.02 -51.00 217.63
N LEU A 49 -99.01 -51.87 217.86
CA LEU A 49 -99.04 -53.22 217.30
C LEU A 49 -99.07 -53.20 215.75
N LYS A 50 -99.87 -52.32 215.14
CA LYS A 50 -100.04 -52.25 213.68
C LYS A 50 -98.73 -51.85 212.95
N LYS A 51 -98.00 -50.88 213.50
CA LYS A 51 -96.74 -50.39 212.89
C LYS A 51 -95.64 -51.45 212.82
N SER A 52 -95.58 -52.39 213.77
CA SER A 52 -94.53 -53.42 213.82
C SER A 52 -94.63 -54.39 212.64
N THR A 53 -95.84 -54.85 212.33
CA THR A 53 -96.08 -55.83 211.24
C THR A 53 -95.87 -55.21 209.86
N GLU A 54 -96.27 -53.95 209.67
CA GLU A 54 -96.09 -53.21 208.41
C GLU A 54 -94.59 -53.03 208.05
N GLN A 55 -93.71 -52.87 209.05
CA GLN A 55 -92.25 -52.77 208.83
C GLN A 55 -91.60 -54.06 208.32
N GLN A 56 -92.05 -55.24 208.75
CA GLN A 56 -91.49 -56.51 208.27
C GLN A 56 -91.85 -56.81 206.82
N ILE A 57 -93.10 -56.52 206.43
CA ILE A 57 -93.57 -56.70 205.04
C ILE A 57 -92.78 -55.81 204.08
N GLN A 58 -92.42 -54.60 204.50
CA GLN A 58 -91.64 -53.67 203.70
C GLN A 58 -90.20 -54.17 203.42
N ARG A 59 -89.51 -54.71 204.45
CA ARG A 59 -88.14 -55.25 204.30
C ARG A 59 -88.04 -56.38 203.29
N TYR A 60 -89.03 -57.27 203.23
CA TYR A 60 -89.05 -58.38 202.26
C TYR A 60 -89.17 -57.89 200.81
N LYS A 61 -89.95 -56.83 200.56
CA LYS A 61 -90.06 -56.20 199.23
C LYS A 61 -88.75 -55.56 198.78
N GLU A 62 -88.05 -54.90 199.69
CA GLU A 62 -86.77 -54.23 199.41
C GLU A 62 -85.64 -55.21 199.07
N MET A 63 -85.62 -56.40 199.69
CA MET A 63 -84.66 -57.46 199.32
C MET A 63 -84.94 -58.03 197.93
N PHE A 64 -86.20 -58.32 197.60
CA PHE A 64 -86.56 -58.90 196.29
C PHE A 64 -86.25 -57.93 195.13
N ALA A 65 -86.45 -56.62 195.35
CA ALA A 65 -86.11 -55.58 194.38
C ALA A 65 -84.61 -55.52 194.05
N LYS A 66 -83.74 -55.70 195.06
CA LYS A 66 -82.27 -55.66 194.86
C LYS A 66 -81.77 -56.81 194.01
N THR A 67 -82.23 -58.04 194.26
CA THR A 67 -81.82 -59.22 193.47
C THR A 67 -82.22 -59.07 192.01
N ALA A 68 -83.43 -58.57 191.75
CA ALA A 68 -83.95 -58.34 190.39
C ALA A 68 -83.19 -57.25 189.60
N ASP A 69 -82.48 -56.33 190.27
CA ASP A 69 -81.61 -55.34 189.59
C ASP A 69 -80.19 -55.87 189.35
N GLU A 70 -79.67 -56.78 190.18
CA GLU A 70 -78.38 -57.46 189.92
C GLU A 70 -78.45 -58.33 188.65
N GLU A 71 -79.53 -59.10 188.46
CA GLU A 71 -79.72 -59.92 187.25
C GLU A 71 -79.81 -59.06 185.97
N LYS A 72 -80.45 -57.89 186.04
CA LYS A 72 -80.48 -56.93 184.92
C LYS A 72 -79.09 -56.44 184.57
N LYS A 73 -78.27 -56.06 185.55
CA LYS A 73 -76.87 -55.62 185.32
C LYS A 73 -76.06 -56.71 184.63
N PHE A 74 -76.17 -57.96 185.07
CA PHE A 74 -75.47 -59.09 184.47
C PHE A 74 -75.89 -59.32 183.00
N SER A 75 -77.20 -59.25 182.72
CA SER A 75 -77.74 -59.35 181.35
C SER A 75 -77.23 -58.23 180.44
N ILE A 76 -77.17 -56.99 180.94
CA ILE A 76 -76.62 -55.83 180.21
C ILE A 76 -75.13 -56.05 179.91
N LEU A 77 -74.32 -56.42 180.90
CA LEU A 77 -72.88 -56.65 180.74
C LEU A 77 -72.57 -57.78 179.74
N LYS A 78 -73.32 -58.89 179.79
CA LYS A 78 -73.16 -59.99 178.82
C LYS A 78 -73.42 -59.51 177.39
N ARG A 79 -74.53 -58.80 177.16
CA ARG A 79 -74.86 -58.21 175.85
C ARG A 79 -73.81 -57.20 175.40
N GLN A 80 -73.24 -56.42 176.31
CA GLN A 80 -72.19 -55.45 176.01
C GLN A 80 -70.90 -56.13 175.52
N ILE A 81 -70.48 -57.23 176.15
CA ILE A 81 -69.35 -58.06 175.70
C ILE A 81 -69.62 -58.68 174.31
N GLU A 82 -70.82 -59.19 174.08
CA GLU A 82 -71.21 -59.76 172.78
C GLU A 82 -71.18 -58.71 171.66
N CYS A 83 -71.67 -57.48 171.92
CA CYS A 83 -71.53 -56.35 171.00
C CYS A 83 -70.06 -55.97 170.74
N SER A 84 -69.22 -55.85 171.78
CA SER A 84 -67.79 -55.54 171.62
C SER A 84 -67.04 -56.60 170.82
N ARG A 85 -67.40 -57.88 170.98
CA ARG A 85 -66.79 -58.99 170.22
C ARG A 85 -67.23 -59.00 168.75
N GLY A 86 -68.46 -58.59 168.46
CA GLY A 86 -68.92 -58.33 167.09
C GLY A 86 -68.10 -57.23 166.42
N PHE A 87 -67.94 -56.09 167.11
CA PHE A 87 -67.20 -54.93 166.60
C PHE A 87 -65.72 -55.25 166.30
N LEU A 88 -65.06 -56.07 167.14
CA LEU A 88 -63.68 -56.51 166.90
C LEU A 88 -63.54 -57.41 165.65
N ASN A 89 -64.55 -58.24 165.36
CA ASN A 89 -64.59 -59.06 164.15
C ASN A 89 -64.82 -58.21 162.89
N GLU A 90 -65.60 -57.12 162.98
CA GLU A 90 -65.74 -56.17 161.88
C GLU A 90 -64.45 -55.38 161.63
N LEU A 91 -63.79 -54.88 162.68
CA LEU A 91 -62.50 -54.18 162.57
C LEU A 91 -61.42 -55.04 161.90
N THR A 92 -61.27 -56.30 162.33
CA THR A 92 -60.28 -57.24 161.74
C THR A 92 -60.65 -57.72 160.32
N LYS A 93 -61.91 -57.54 159.90
CA LYS A 93 -62.34 -57.70 158.49
C LYS A 93 -61.97 -56.45 157.67
N TYR A 94 -62.26 -55.26 158.18
CA TYR A 94 -61.88 -53.98 157.54
C TYR A 94 -60.36 -53.83 157.36
N GLU A 95 -59.56 -54.24 158.34
CA GLU A 95 -58.09 -54.20 158.28
C GLU A 95 -57.55 -55.05 157.12
N LYS A 96 -58.06 -56.29 156.95
CA LYS A 96 -57.71 -57.17 155.83
C LYS A 96 -58.19 -56.64 154.48
N GLU A 97 -59.35 -56.01 154.43
CA GLU A 97 -59.85 -55.35 153.22
C GLU A 97 -59.00 -54.12 152.85
N GLN A 98 -58.49 -53.36 153.83
CA GLN A 98 -57.51 -52.30 153.62
C GLN A 98 -56.16 -52.85 153.12
N GLU A 99 -55.64 -53.92 153.70
CA GLU A 99 -54.39 -54.54 153.23
C GLU A 99 -54.52 -55.05 151.77
N ILE A 100 -55.61 -55.74 151.45
CA ILE A 100 -55.88 -56.23 150.09
C ILE A 100 -56.01 -55.08 149.08
N THR A 101 -56.69 -53.98 149.45
CA THR A 101 -56.85 -52.82 148.58
C THR A 101 -55.56 -52.00 148.44
N PHE A 102 -54.75 -51.87 149.50
CA PHE A 102 -53.43 -51.23 149.45
C PHE A 102 -52.44 -52.02 148.58
N ASN A 103 -52.40 -53.34 148.72
CA ASN A 103 -51.55 -54.20 147.90
C ASN A 103 -51.95 -54.16 146.42
N LYS A 104 -53.26 -54.21 146.10
CA LYS A 104 -53.77 -53.94 144.74
C LYS A 104 -53.37 -52.55 144.24
N CYS A 105 -53.51 -51.52 145.06
CA CYS A 105 -53.14 -50.14 144.70
C CYS A 105 -51.65 -50.02 144.34
N ASN A 106 -50.76 -50.61 145.15
CA ASN A 106 -49.33 -50.63 144.86
C ASN A 106 -48.97 -51.43 143.60
N GLN A 107 -49.63 -52.56 143.36
CA GLN A 107 -49.44 -53.35 142.14
C GLN A 107 -49.87 -52.57 140.88
N THR A 108 -51.05 -51.94 140.92
CA THR A 108 -51.54 -51.05 139.85
C THR A 108 -50.62 -49.85 139.64
N LYS A 109 -50.13 -49.23 140.72
CA LYS A 109 -49.16 -48.10 140.67
C LYS A 109 -47.82 -48.51 140.05
N TYR A 110 -47.33 -49.71 140.34
CA TYR A 110 -46.14 -50.28 139.70
C TYR A 110 -46.37 -50.55 138.20
N GLN A 111 -47.49 -51.20 137.84
CA GLN A 111 -47.86 -51.46 136.45
C GLN A 111 -48.03 -50.16 135.65
N ALA A 112 -48.71 -49.15 136.20
CA ALA A 112 -48.85 -47.83 135.58
C ALA A 112 -47.50 -47.12 135.39
N LYS A 113 -46.57 -47.23 136.36
CA LYS A 113 -45.21 -46.69 136.22
C LYS A 113 -44.41 -47.39 135.12
N GLN A 114 -44.53 -48.71 134.99
CA GLN A 114 -43.91 -49.47 133.89
C GLN A 114 -44.54 -49.15 132.53
N TYR A 115 -45.87 -49.03 132.46
CA TYR A 115 -46.59 -48.63 131.24
C TYR A 115 -46.18 -47.23 130.78
N LYS A 116 -46.15 -46.24 131.70
CA LYS A 116 -45.64 -44.89 131.40
C LYS A 116 -44.18 -44.88 130.95
N LYS A 117 -43.33 -45.77 131.50
CA LYS A 117 -41.93 -45.91 131.05
C LYS A 117 -41.83 -46.51 129.64
N LYS A 118 -42.67 -47.48 129.28
CA LYS A 118 -42.76 -48.00 127.91
C LYS A 118 -43.21 -46.90 126.95
N LEU A 119 -44.36 -46.28 127.23
CA LEU A 119 -44.94 -45.21 126.41
C LEU A 119 -43.94 -44.07 126.13
N LEU A 120 -43.19 -43.62 127.15
CA LEU A 120 -42.17 -42.58 126.97
C LEU A 120 -40.99 -43.04 126.09
N ASN A 121 -40.53 -44.28 126.22
CA ASN A 121 -39.47 -44.86 125.40
C ASN A 121 -39.93 -45.06 123.94
N ASP A 122 -41.18 -45.48 123.74
CA ASP A 122 -41.75 -45.67 122.41
C ASP A 122 -42.05 -44.31 121.72
N GLN A 123 -42.45 -43.29 122.49
CA GLN A 123 -42.49 -41.90 122.02
C GLN A 123 -41.09 -41.39 121.62
N GLN A 124 -40.06 -41.60 122.45
CA GLN A 124 -38.68 -41.20 122.12
C GLN A 124 -38.16 -41.87 120.82
N LYS A 125 -38.57 -43.11 120.52
CA LYS A 125 -38.27 -43.76 119.23
C LYS A 125 -39.03 -43.11 118.07
N GLN A 126 -40.29 -42.72 118.27
CA GLN A 126 -41.08 -42.01 117.27
C GLN A 126 -40.49 -40.62 116.98
N ASP A 127 -40.07 -39.88 118.02
CA ASP A 127 -39.42 -38.57 117.89
C ASP A 127 -38.09 -38.68 117.12
N LEU A 128 -37.27 -39.70 117.42
CA LEU A 128 -36.02 -39.98 116.70
C LEU A 128 -36.26 -40.40 115.23
N LEU A 129 -37.28 -41.23 114.98
CA LEU A 129 -37.65 -41.62 113.62
C LEU A 129 -38.16 -40.41 112.83
N LEU A 130 -39.03 -39.59 113.42
CA LEU A 130 -39.52 -38.34 112.84
C LEU A 130 -38.36 -37.41 112.47
N LEU A 131 -37.40 -37.20 113.38
CA LEU A 131 -36.21 -36.40 113.11
C LEU A 131 -35.40 -36.94 111.92
N SER A 132 -35.20 -38.26 111.83
CA SER A 132 -34.47 -38.87 110.72
C SER A 132 -35.20 -38.73 109.37
N LEU A 133 -36.53 -38.86 109.36
CA LEU A 133 -37.36 -38.67 108.18
C LEU A 133 -37.41 -37.19 107.76
N THR A 134 -37.45 -36.26 108.71
CA THR A 134 -37.35 -34.82 108.43
C THR A 134 -35.99 -34.45 107.83
N GLN A 135 -34.89 -35.03 108.35
CA GLN A 135 -33.55 -34.80 107.81
C GLN A 135 -33.40 -35.35 106.38
N GLU A 136 -33.88 -36.55 106.09
CA GLU A 136 -33.82 -37.10 104.73
C GLU A 136 -34.78 -36.39 103.78
N ASN A 137 -35.96 -35.92 104.23
CA ASN A 137 -36.83 -35.04 103.43
C ASN A 137 -36.10 -33.74 103.05
N ILE A 138 -35.50 -33.02 104.00
CA ILE A 138 -34.74 -31.78 103.72
C ILE A 138 -33.61 -32.06 102.72
N ARG A 139 -32.89 -33.18 102.89
CA ARG A 139 -31.83 -33.61 101.96
C ARG A 139 -32.37 -33.91 100.56
N LEU A 140 -33.56 -34.51 100.44
CA LEU A 140 -34.21 -34.79 99.17
C LEU A 140 -34.76 -33.50 98.52
N GLU A 141 -35.29 -32.56 99.30
CA GLU A 141 -35.72 -31.24 98.83
C GLU A 141 -34.52 -30.42 98.29
N ASP A 142 -33.41 -30.35 99.04
CA ASP A 142 -32.15 -29.76 98.56
C ASP A 142 -31.64 -30.46 97.30
N ARG A 143 -31.77 -31.79 97.22
CA ARG A 143 -31.33 -32.56 96.04
C ARG A 143 -32.21 -32.31 94.81
N ILE A 144 -33.52 -32.21 95.00
CA ILE A 144 -34.48 -31.84 93.95
C ILE A 144 -34.19 -30.41 93.47
N LYS A 145 -33.94 -29.49 94.39
CA LYS A 145 -33.58 -28.10 94.07
C LYS A 145 -32.29 -28.01 93.24
N GLN A 146 -31.21 -28.67 93.67
CA GLN A 146 -29.95 -28.76 92.91
C GLN A 146 -30.15 -29.32 91.49
N LEU A 147 -31.00 -30.36 91.34
CA LEU A 147 -31.29 -30.95 90.04
C LEU A 147 -32.17 -30.04 89.17
N GLY A 148 -33.08 -29.27 89.76
CA GLY A 148 -33.83 -28.21 89.10
C GLY A 148 -32.94 -27.09 88.58
N GLU A 149 -32.06 -26.55 89.43
CA GLU A 149 -31.07 -25.53 89.06
C GLU A 149 -30.14 -26.02 87.94
N GLN A 150 -29.70 -27.29 87.98
CA GLN A 150 -28.91 -27.89 86.88
C GLN A 150 -29.72 -28.09 85.60
N ALA A 151 -30.99 -28.48 85.69
CA ALA A 151 -31.87 -28.67 84.53
C ALA A 151 -32.18 -27.33 83.85
N GLU A 152 -32.46 -26.27 84.62
CA GLU A 152 -32.68 -24.92 84.12
C GLU A 152 -31.41 -24.34 83.48
N ALA A 153 -30.25 -24.51 84.13
CA ALA A 153 -28.97 -24.10 83.54
C ALA A 153 -28.68 -24.82 82.21
N LYS A 154 -28.96 -26.13 82.12
CA LYS A 154 -28.79 -26.91 80.87
C LYS A 154 -29.83 -26.58 79.81
N TYR A 155 -31.06 -26.24 80.19
CA TYR A 155 -32.07 -25.75 79.26
C TYR A 155 -31.65 -24.41 78.64
N ASN A 156 -31.20 -23.45 79.47
CA ASN A 156 -30.73 -22.14 79.03
C ASN A 156 -29.46 -22.23 78.16
N GLU A 157 -28.53 -23.14 78.47
CA GLU A 157 -27.38 -23.45 77.62
C GLU A 157 -27.81 -24.06 76.26
N SER A 158 -28.80 -24.97 76.27
CA SER A 158 -29.33 -25.59 75.06
C SER A 158 -30.05 -24.59 74.15
N GLU A 159 -30.85 -23.68 74.70
CA GLU A 159 -31.51 -22.62 73.90
C GLU A 159 -30.50 -21.58 73.40
N LEU A 160 -29.48 -21.21 74.18
CA LEU A 160 -28.37 -20.37 73.69
C LEU A 160 -27.59 -21.03 72.53
N LEU A 161 -27.38 -22.35 72.59
CA LEU A 161 -26.78 -23.11 71.50
C LEU A 161 -27.71 -23.19 70.28
N ARG A 162 -29.02 -23.37 70.48
CA ARG A 162 -30.03 -23.31 69.40
C ARG A 162 -30.04 -21.97 68.69
N GLN A 163 -30.06 -20.86 69.43
CA GLN A 163 -30.00 -19.52 68.85
C GLN A 163 -28.73 -19.34 68.02
N LYS A 164 -27.55 -19.71 68.55
CA LYS A 164 -26.29 -19.67 67.80
C LYS A 164 -26.29 -20.54 66.54
N VAL A 165 -26.90 -21.73 66.58
CA VAL A 165 -27.06 -22.58 65.39
C VAL A 165 -28.00 -21.92 64.38
N MET A 166 -29.08 -21.29 64.83
CA MET A 166 -30.01 -20.55 63.97
C MET A 166 -29.33 -19.33 63.32
N ASP A 167 -28.64 -18.50 64.11
CA ASP A 167 -27.86 -17.35 63.63
C ASP A 167 -26.79 -17.78 62.61
N ASN A 168 -26.05 -18.86 62.90
CA ASN A 168 -25.07 -19.44 61.97
C ASN A 168 -25.72 -19.98 60.69
N SER A 169 -26.92 -20.57 60.77
CA SER A 169 -27.65 -21.04 59.58
C SER A 169 -28.13 -19.89 58.70
N ILE A 170 -28.60 -18.80 59.31
CA ILE A 170 -28.97 -17.55 58.61
C ILE A 170 -27.74 -16.90 57.97
N GLY A 171 -26.58 -16.93 58.65
CA GLY A 171 -25.30 -16.49 58.10
C GLY A 171 -24.83 -17.35 56.91
N LEU A 172 -24.95 -18.68 56.99
CA LEU A 172 -24.67 -19.59 55.88
C LEU A 172 -25.59 -19.35 54.69
N ASP A 173 -26.90 -19.17 54.92
CA ASP A 173 -27.86 -18.85 53.87
C ASP A 173 -27.58 -17.49 53.20
N ALA A 174 -27.05 -16.51 53.93
CA ALA A 174 -26.61 -15.24 53.37
C ALA A 174 -25.35 -15.43 52.48
N ILE A 175 -24.35 -16.17 52.98
CA ILE A 175 -23.12 -16.49 52.24
C ILE A 175 -23.43 -17.30 50.96
N ASN A 176 -24.34 -18.26 51.04
CA ASN A 176 -24.80 -19.04 49.88
C ASN A 176 -25.43 -18.13 48.81
N LYS A 177 -26.37 -17.25 49.21
CA LYS A 177 -26.99 -16.27 48.31
C LYS A 177 -25.99 -15.30 47.69
N ASP A 178 -24.92 -14.95 48.41
CA ASP A 178 -23.86 -14.08 47.86
C ASP A 178 -22.91 -14.85 46.94
N THR A 179 -22.60 -16.12 47.21
CA THR A 179 -21.85 -16.97 46.27
C THR A 179 -22.63 -17.28 44.99
N ASP A 180 -23.96 -17.41 45.05
CA ASP A 180 -24.82 -17.48 43.86
C ASP A 180 -24.72 -16.18 43.03
N LYS A 181 -24.85 -15.01 43.65
CA LYS A 181 -24.67 -13.70 42.98
C LYS A 181 -23.29 -13.57 42.36
N TYR A 182 -22.22 -13.91 43.09
CA TYR A 182 -20.86 -13.87 42.55
C TYR A 182 -20.69 -14.83 41.37
N THR A 183 -21.29 -16.02 41.42
CA THR A 183 -21.25 -16.99 40.31
C THR A 183 -21.97 -16.45 39.07
N LEU A 184 -23.13 -15.79 39.24
CA LEU A 184 -23.83 -15.11 38.15
C LEU A 184 -22.99 -13.97 37.55
N LEU A 185 -22.43 -13.09 38.38
CA LEU A 185 -21.56 -11.99 37.94
C LEU A 185 -20.29 -12.50 37.23
N TRP A 186 -19.67 -13.59 37.71
CA TRP A 186 -18.55 -14.22 37.04
C TRP A 186 -18.93 -14.79 35.67
N ASN A 187 -20.12 -15.40 35.54
CA ASN A 187 -20.63 -15.87 34.26
C ASN A 187 -20.90 -14.70 33.29
N GLU A 188 -21.45 -13.57 33.75
CA GLU A 188 -21.60 -12.36 32.94
C GLU A 188 -20.26 -11.79 32.46
N VAL A 189 -19.24 -11.75 33.35
CA VAL A 189 -17.87 -11.34 33.00
C VAL A 189 -17.26 -12.29 31.95
N ILE A 190 -17.42 -13.61 32.10
CA ILE A 190 -16.95 -14.60 31.12
C ILE A 190 -17.64 -14.41 29.76
N ILE A 191 -18.95 -14.17 29.74
CA ILE A 191 -19.71 -13.89 28.51
C ILE A 191 -19.22 -12.59 27.85
N CYS A 192 -18.98 -11.53 28.63
CA CYS A 192 -18.40 -10.28 28.13
C CYS A 192 -17.02 -10.49 27.52
N ILE A 193 -16.14 -11.25 28.17
CA ILE A 193 -14.80 -11.60 27.65
C ILE A 193 -14.93 -12.35 26.32
N GLN A 194 -15.77 -13.38 26.24
CA GLN A 194 -15.98 -14.14 25.00
C GLN A 194 -16.56 -13.28 23.85
N GLN A 195 -17.41 -12.29 24.15
CA GLN A 195 -17.90 -11.33 23.14
C GLN A 195 -16.79 -10.38 22.68
N CYS A 196 -15.96 -9.87 23.59
CA CYS A 196 -14.78 -9.07 23.28
C CYS A 196 -13.74 -9.84 22.44
N GLU A 197 -13.52 -11.13 22.74
CA GLU A 197 -12.66 -12.01 21.93
C GLU A 197 -13.23 -12.22 20.52
N LYS A 198 -14.52 -12.56 20.39
CA LYS A 198 -15.19 -12.72 19.07
C LYS A 198 -15.15 -11.43 18.25
N SER A 199 -15.37 -10.27 18.88
CA SER A 199 -15.24 -8.95 18.25
C SER A 199 -13.80 -8.67 17.79
N SER A 200 -12.81 -9.04 18.60
CA SER A 200 -11.39 -8.88 18.27
C SER A 200 -10.94 -9.82 17.14
N GLN A 201 -11.37 -11.08 17.17
CA GLN A 201 -11.15 -12.04 16.08
C GLN A 201 -11.77 -11.57 14.76
N LYS A 202 -12.97 -10.97 14.79
CA LYS A 202 -13.56 -10.34 13.61
C LYS A 202 -12.67 -9.21 13.08
N LYS A 203 -12.30 -8.24 13.93
CA LYS A 203 -11.40 -7.13 13.53
C LYS A 203 -10.06 -7.61 12.97
N ILE A 204 -9.52 -8.73 13.47
CA ILE A 204 -8.29 -9.35 12.94
C ILE A 204 -8.54 -9.92 11.53
N LYS A 205 -9.67 -10.58 11.27
CA LYS A 205 -10.05 -11.05 9.92
C LYS A 205 -10.28 -9.89 8.96
N ASP A 206 -11.06 -8.89 9.37
CA ASP A 206 -11.32 -7.67 8.58
C ASP A 206 -10.00 -6.98 8.18
N LEU A 207 -9.04 -6.87 9.12
CA LEU A 207 -7.69 -6.33 8.86
C LEU A 207 -6.84 -7.24 7.94
N GLN A 208 -7.01 -8.56 8.01
CA GLN A 208 -6.32 -9.51 7.13
C GLN A 208 -6.83 -9.41 5.68
N GLU A 209 -8.14 -9.18 5.51
CA GLU A 209 -8.77 -8.93 4.21
C GLU A 209 -8.37 -7.58 3.61
N GLU A 210 -8.34 -6.49 4.39
CA GLU A 210 -7.86 -5.20 3.88
C GLU A 210 -6.37 -5.24 3.49
N LYS A 211 -5.55 -6.01 4.22
CA LYS A 211 -4.15 -6.26 3.82
C LYS A 211 -4.04 -7.01 2.49
N SER A 212 -4.91 -8.00 2.23
CA SER A 212 -4.88 -8.73 0.95
C SER A 212 -5.39 -7.86 -0.21
N LYS A 213 -6.46 -7.10 -0.01
CA LYS A 213 -6.95 -6.09 -0.98
C LYS A 213 -5.88 -5.05 -1.32
N TYR A 214 -5.19 -4.51 -0.31
CA TYR A 214 -4.07 -3.59 -0.49
C TYR A 214 -2.91 -4.23 -1.28
N HIS A 215 -2.56 -5.50 -1.01
CA HIS A 215 -1.51 -6.19 -1.75
C HIS A 215 -1.87 -6.44 -3.21
N THR A 216 -3.14 -6.76 -3.51
CA THR A 216 -3.66 -6.85 -4.88
C THR A 216 -3.59 -5.50 -5.59
N LEU A 217 -4.11 -4.42 -4.97
CA LEU A 217 -4.05 -3.06 -5.53
C LEU A 217 -2.61 -2.57 -5.76
N LEU A 218 -1.67 -2.92 -4.87
CA LEU A 218 -0.25 -2.61 -5.03
C LEU A 218 0.37 -3.38 -6.21
N THR A 219 -0.03 -4.64 -6.40
CA THR A 219 0.41 -5.47 -7.54
C THR A 219 -0.15 -4.94 -8.86
N GLU A 220 -1.43 -4.58 -8.89
CA GLU A 220 -2.09 -3.90 -10.01
C GLU A 220 -1.39 -2.57 -10.32
N TYR A 221 -1.14 -1.72 -9.33
CA TYR A 221 -0.36 -0.48 -9.49
C TYR A 221 1.02 -0.72 -10.14
N TYR A 222 1.78 -1.72 -9.70
CA TYR A 222 3.08 -2.02 -10.31
C TYR A 222 2.94 -2.55 -11.75
N SER A 223 1.87 -3.28 -12.06
CA SER A 223 1.57 -3.72 -13.43
C SER A 223 1.20 -2.54 -14.36
N TYR A 224 0.37 -1.61 -13.88
CA TYR A 224 0.01 -0.39 -14.60
C TYR A 224 1.22 0.53 -14.77
N LYS A 225 2.08 0.66 -13.75
CA LYS A 225 3.34 1.40 -13.84
C LYS A 225 4.25 0.82 -14.93
N ARG A 226 4.41 -0.50 -15.00
CA ARG A 226 5.19 -1.16 -16.07
C ARG A 226 4.57 -0.92 -17.45
N SER A 227 3.25 -1.13 -17.59
CA SER A 227 2.54 -0.87 -18.84
C SER A 227 2.69 0.59 -19.29
N SER A 228 2.61 1.55 -18.37
CA SER A 228 2.83 2.97 -18.67
C SER A 228 4.27 3.26 -19.10
N GLN A 229 5.28 2.62 -18.50
CA GLN A 229 6.67 2.76 -18.92
C GLN A 229 6.91 2.18 -20.32
N ASP A 230 6.25 1.08 -20.66
CA ASP A 230 6.35 0.47 -21.99
C ASP A 230 5.58 1.26 -23.07
N GLU A 231 4.47 1.94 -22.74
CA GLU A 231 3.86 2.93 -23.65
C GLU A 231 4.71 4.21 -23.78
N CYS A 232 5.35 4.71 -22.71
CA CYS A 232 6.30 5.82 -22.83
C CYS A 232 7.46 5.48 -23.77
N ARG A 233 8.07 4.29 -23.65
CA ARG A 233 9.13 3.82 -24.56
C ARG A 233 8.69 3.82 -26.02
N LYS A 234 7.49 3.31 -26.32
CA LYS A 234 6.92 3.35 -27.69
C LYS A 234 6.69 4.79 -28.17
N ASN A 235 6.25 5.69 -27.28
CA ASN A 235 6.11 7.11 -27.61
C ASN A 235 7.47 7.74 -27.95
N ASP A 236 8.53 7.41 -27.19
CA ASP A 236 9.88 7.90 -27.45
C ASP A 236 10.46 7.33 -28.76
N GLU A 237 10.22 6.05 -29.06
CA GLU A 237 10.52 5.43 -30.36
C GLU A 237 9.79 6.15 -31.50
N LEU A 238 8.47 6.37 -31.36
CA LEU A 238 7.65 7.08 -32.34
C LEU A 238 8.10 8.54 -32.53
N GLN A 239 8.49 9.23 -31.45
CA GLN A 239 9.03 10.58 -31.52
C GLN A 239 10.39 10.61 -32.22
N HIS A 240 11.26 9.62 -31.97
CA HIS A 240 12.51 9.46 -32.71
C HIS A 240 12.26 9.20 -34.20
N PHE A 241 11.31 8.33 -34.57
CA PHE A 241 10.91 8.13 -35.96
C PHE A 241 10.34 9.42 -36.58
N LEU A 242 9.46 10.13 -35.88
CA LEU A 242 8.90 11.41 -36.32
C LEU A 242 10.01 12.44 -36.59
N ASN A 243 10.92 12.64 -35.63
CA ASN A 243 12.07 13.54 -35.77
C ASN A 243 12.93 13.16 -36.99
N LYS A 244 13.19 11.86 -37.20
CA LYS A 244 13.94 11.35 -38.36
C LYS A 244 13.21 11.59 -39.69
N PHE A 245 11.89 11.40 -39.73
CA PHE A 245 11.08 11.71 -40.92
C PHE A 245 11.02 13.22 -41.19
N THR A 246 10.87 14.07 -40.17
CA THR A 246 10.94 15.53 -40.30
C THR A 246 12.32 15.99 -40.78
N GLN A 247 13.41 15.41 -40.27
CA GLN A 247 14.76 15.73 -40.77
C GLN A 247 14.94 15.30 -42.22
N ASN A 248 14.47 14.10 -42.60
CA ASN A 248 14.48 13.65 -43.99
C ASN A 248 13.63 14.56 -44.91
N GLN A 249 12.46 14.99 -44.45
CA GLN A 249 11.60 15.94 -45.16
C GLN A 249 12.28 17.29 -45.34
N ASN A 250 12.93 17.82 -44.31
CA ASN A 250 13.70 19.08 -44.40
C ASN A 250 14.90 18.93 -45.35
N ASN A 251 15.60 17.80 -45.33
CA ASN A 251 16.69 17.51 -46.27
C ASN A 251 16.19 17.42 -47.72
N LEU A 252 15.04 16.77 -47.95
CA LEU A 252 14.39 16.70 -49.26
C LEU A 252 13.91 18.07 -49.73
N GLN A 253 13.32 18.88 -48.85
CA GLN A 253 12.88 20.24 -49.16
C GLN A 253 14.06 21.15 -49.51
N ASN A 254 15.16 21.08 -48.75
CA ASN A 254 16.38 21.83 -49.04
C ASN A 254 17.01 21.37 -50.37
N GLY A 255 17.10 20.06 -50.62
CA GLY A 255 17.57 19.52 -51.89
C GLY A 255 16.70 19.97 -53.07
N PHE A 256 15.37 19.97 -52.91
CA PHE A 256 14.44 20.49 -53.92
C PHE A 256 14.65 21.99 -54.15
N ASN A 257 14.80 22.80 -53.09
CA ASN A 257 15.08 24.23 -53.20
C ASN A 257 16.39 24.49 -53.97
N THR A 258 17.47 23.76 -53.66
CA THR A 258 18.75 23.84 -54.39
C THR A 258 18.62 23.38 -55.85
N CYS A 259 17.82 22.34 -56.15
CA CYS A 259 17.52 21.95 -57.52
C CYS A 259 16.73 23.01 -58.28
N LEU A 260 15.76 23.67 -57.63
CA LEU A 260 14.96 24.75 -58.19
C LEU A 260 15.80 26.01 -58.45
N GLU A 261 16.70 26.36 -57.53
CA GLU A 261 17.67 27.45 -57.69
C GLU A 261 18.64 27.16 -58.84
N ASN A 262 19.20 25.95 -58.92
CA ASN A 262 20.03 25.52 -60.06
C ASN A 262 19.25 25.54 -61.39
N PHE A 263 17.98 25.15 -61.39
CA PHE A 263 17.11 25.22 -62.57
C PHE A 263 16.86 26.67 -63.01
N ASN A 264 16.57 27.58 -62.08
CA ASN A 264 16.43 29.02 -62.38
C ASN A 264 17.75 29.58 -62.93
N ASN A 265 18.88 29.31 -62.28
CA ASN A 265 20.22 29.72 -62.74
C ASN A 265 20.57 29.17 -64.14
N LEU A 266 20.10 27.96 -64.49
CA LEU A 266 20.25 27.40 -65.84
C LEU A 266 19.30 28.07 -66.84
N ARG A 267 18.02 28.23 -66.51
CA ARG A 267 17.03 28.94 -67.33
C ARG A 267 17.50 30.35 -67.68
N ASP A 268 18.05 31.07 -66.71
CA ASP A 268 18.47 32.46 -66.88
C ASP A 268 19.78 32.53 -67.70
N LYS A 269 20.67 31.53 -67.61
CA LYS A 269 21.77 31.34 -68.55
C LYS A 269 21.29 31.04 -69.97
N TYR A 270 20.31 30.15 -70.15
CA TYR A 270 19.71 29.87 -71.46
C TYR A 270 19.03 31.09 -72.06
N PHE A 271 18.32 31.89 -71.27
CA PHE A 271 17.71 33.15 -71.70
C PHE A 271 18.77 34.17 -72.14
N ASN A 272 19.87 34.30 -71.40
CA ASN A 272 20.99 35.15 -71.81
C ASN A 272 21.68 34.64 -73.09
N ILE A 273 21.83 33.32 -73.28
CA ILE A 273 22.36 32.75 -74.52
C ILE A 273 21.42 33.04 -75.69
N LEU A 274 20.10 32.84 -75.53
CA LEU A 274 19.09 33.18 -76.55
C LEU A 274 19.19 34.65 -76.95
N LYS A 275 19.21 35.57 -75.98
CA LYS A 275 19.36 37.02 -76.24
C LYS A 275 20.67 37.37 -76.94
N ILE A 276 21.78 36.71 -76.60
CA ILE A 276 23.06 36.88 -77.31
C ILE A 276 22.95 36.35 -78.74
N THR A 277 22.28 35.22 -78.97
CA THR A 277 22.04 34.66 -80.30
C THR A 277 21.12 35.56 -81.15
N GLU A 278 20.09 36.16 -80.56
CA GLU A 278 19.23 37.16 -81.22
C GLU A 278 20.03 38.38 -81.68
N ILE A 279 20.89 38.94 -80.82
CA ILE A 279 21.79 40.05 -81.16
C ILE A 279 22.82 39.62 -82.22
N GLN A 280 23.38 38.40 -82.12
CA GLN A 280 24.31 37.88 -83.12
C GLN A 280 23.64 37.70 -84.49
N ASN A 281 22.39 37.26 -84.54
CA ASN A 281 21.62 37.16 -85.78
C ASN A 281 21.32 38.55 -86.37
N GLN A 282 20.93 39.53 -85.55
CA GLN A 282 20.75 40.92 -85.98
C GLN A 282 22.04 41.51 -86.58
N ASN A 283 23.17 41.35 -85.90
CA ASN A 283 24.48 41.78 -86.40
C ASN A 283 24.89 41.02 -87.70
N LEU A 284 24.50 39.75 -87.85
CA LEU A 284 24.73 38.98 -89.07
C LEU A 284 23.86 39.47 -90.23
N ASP A 285 22.60 39.80 -89.99
CA ASP A 285 21.70 40.39 -90.99
C ASP A 285 22.21 41.77 -91.45
N GLU A 286 22.73 42.58 -90.52
CA GLU A 286 23.43 43.85 -90.84
C GLU A 286 24.68 43.62 -91.69
N ILE A 287 25.56 42.68 -91.31
CA ILE A 287 26.77 42.33 -92.08
C ILE A 287 26.40 41.77 -93.47
N ILE A 288 25.34 40.98 -93.59
CA ILE A 288 24.83 40.46 -94.87
C ILE A 288 24.30 41.61 -95.73
N PHE A 289 23.62 42.60 -95.15
CA PHE A 289 23.17 43.80 -95.85
C PHE A 289 24.35 44.66 -96.33
N GLU A 290 25.36 44.90 -95.49
CA GLU A 290 26.61 45.56 -95.88
C GLU A 290 27.34 44.79 -97.00
N GLN A 291 27.45 43.47 -96.88
CA GLN A 291 28.06 42.62 -97.91
C GLN A 291 27.30 42.71 -99.24
N GLN A 292 25.96 42.71 -99.22
CA GLN A 292 25.15 42.92 -100.42
C GLN A 292 25.33 44.32 -101.01
N SER A 293 25.46 45.36 -100.17
CA SER A 293 25.77 46.72 -100.62
C SER A 293 27.13 46.78 -101.31
N ILE A 294 28.19 46.29 -100.65
CA ILE A 294 29.56 46.22 -101.19
C ILE A 294 29.61 45.38 -102.46
N GLN A 295 28.91 44.24 -102.53
CA GLN A 295 28.83 43.42 -103.74
C GLN A 295 28.12 44.17 -104.88
N ASN A 296 27.09 44.97 -104.58
CA ASN A 296 26.45 45.83 -105.57
C ASN A 296 27.38 46.95 -106.05
N GLU A 297 28.22 47.51 -105.19
CA GLU A 297 29.26 48.48 -105.60
C GLU A 297 30.37 47.83 -106.42
N LEU A 298 30.86 46.66 -106.02
CA LEU A 298 31.81 45.86 -106.79
C LEU A 298 31.24 45.50 -108.16
N ASN A 299 29.95 45.18 -108.25
CA ASN A 299 29.25 44.93 -109.52
C ASN A 299 29.17 46.20 -110.39
N LYS A 300 28.96 47.40 -109.81
CA LYS A 300 29.05 48.69 -110.54
C LYS A 300 30.48 48.91 -111.06
N LEU A 301 31.50 48.73 -110.20
CA LEU A 301 32.91 48.90 -110.55
C LEU A 301 33.39 47.91 -111.62
N LEU A 302 32.92 46.65 -111.58
CA LEU A 302 33.19 45.65 -112.61
C LEU A 302 32.54 46.02 -113.95
N ARG A 303 31.30 46.56 -113.94
CA ARG A 303 30.67 47.09 -115.17
C ARG A 303 31.46 48.28 -115.74
N LEU A 304 31.92 49.21 -114.90
CA LEU A 304 32.77 50.33 -115.31
C LEU A 304 34.13 49.84 -115.85
N LYS A 305 34.79 48.91 -115.17
CA LYS A 305 36.04 48.28 -115.63
C LYS A 305 35.87 47.60 -116.98
N ASN A 306 34.79 46.84 -117.17
CA ASN A 306 34.52 46.16 -118.44
C ASN A 306 34.22 47.18 -119.55
N ASN A 307 33.50 48.28 -119.26
CA ASN A 307 33.28 49.35 -120.23
C ASN A 307 34.60 50.02 -120.66
N ILE A 308 35.47 50.35 -119.69
CA ILE A 308 36.82 50.89 -119.95
C ILE A 308 37.68 49.88 -120.72
N SER A 309 37.57 48.58 -120.41
CA SER A 309 38.30 47.52 -121.13
C SER A 309 37.80 47.33 -122.56
N ASN A 310 36.50 47.50 -122.81
CA ASN A 310 35.93 47.48 -124.17
C ASN A 310 36.34 48.72 -124.96
N GLN A 311 36.35 49.90 -124.33
CA GLN A 311 36.89 51.14 -124.93
C GLN A 311 38.38 50.97 -125.27
N LYS A 312 39.19 50.41 -124.35
CA LYS A 312 40.59 50.09 -124.60
C LYS A 312 40.75 49.11 -125.76
N LEU A 313 39.93 48.05 -125.83
CA LEU A 313 39.96 47.10 -126.94
C LEU A 313 39.64 47.80 -128.27
N MET A 314 38.61 48.64 -128.33
CA MET A 314 38.30 49.43 -129.53
C MET A 314 39.45 50.36 -129.96
N TYR A 315 40.18 50.95 -129.00
CA TYR A 315 41.38 51.73 -129.32
C TYR A 315 42.56 50.86 -129.77
N GLU A 316 42.73 49.65 -129.23
CA GLU A 316 43.75 48.69 -129.68
C GLU A 316 43.44 48.13 -131.08
N ASP A 317 42.16 47.87 -131.38
CA ASP A 317 41.68 47.48 -132.72
C ASP A 317 41.90 48.62 -133.73
N GLN A 318 41.61 49.89 -133.36
CA GLN A 318 41.90 51.06 -134.21
C GLN A 318 43.41 51.23 -134.47
N ILE A 319 44.26 51.00 -133.47
CA ILE A 319 45.72 51.04 -133.64
C ILE A 319 46.21 49.89 -134.54
N LEU A 320 45.58 48.71 -134.48
CA LEU A 320 45.85 47.59 -135.38
C LEU A 320 45.39 47.87 -136.82
N GLU A 321 44.28 48.56 -137.01
CA GLU A 321 43.78 48.97 -138.33
C GLU A 321 44.73 50.00 -138.98
N GLU A 322 45.15 51.04 -138.23
CA GLU A 322 46.17 51.99 -138.68
C GLU A 322 47.52 51.31 -138.99
N TYR A 323 47.96 50.36 -138.15
CA TYR A 323 49.19 49.60 -138.40
C TYR A 323 49.11 48.72 -139.67
N ASN A 324 47.94 48.12 -139.95
CA ASN A 324 47.70 47.41 -141.21
C ASN A 324 47.72 48.37 -142.41
N ASN A 325 47.09 49.54 -142.32
CA ASN A 325 47.15 50.57 -143.36
C ASN A 325 48.60 51.02 -143.63
N GLN A 326 49.42 51.15 -142.58
CA GLN A 326 50.84 51.47 -142.69
C GLN A 326 51.65 50.32 -143.35
N SER A 327 51.36 49.06 -143.00
CA SER A 327 51.98 47.88 -143.63
C SER A 327 51.61 47.72 -145.11
N ILE A 328 50.37 48.03 -145.49
CA ILE A 328 49.94 48.13 -146.90
C ILE A 328 50.73 49.23 -147.63
N THR A 329 50.92 50.38 -146.97
CA THR A 329 51.71 51.51 -147.52
C THR A 329 53.18 51.12 -147.74
N ASP A 330 53.81 50.42 -146.79
CA ASP A 330 55.19 49.93 -146.94
C ASP A 330 55.35 48.94 -148.11
N ASN A 331 54.34 48.10 -148.39
CA ASN A 331 54.35 47.22 -149.56
C ASN A 331 54.31 48.01 -150.88
N TYR A 332 53.58 49.14 -150.94
CA TYR A 332 53.67 50.07 -152.08
C TYR A 332 55.06 50.75 -152.15
N CYS A 333 55.63 51.15 -151.01
CA CYS A 333 56.97 51.75 -150.96
C CYS A 333 58.09 50.80 -151.40
N GLN A 334 58.02 49.50 -151.09
CA GLN A 334 58.97 48.51 -151.63
C GLN A 334 58.90 48.43 -153.17
N LYS A 335 57.69 48.45 -153.73
CA LYS A 335 57.43 48.41 -155.18
C LYS A 335 57.85 49.70 -155.92
N ILE A 336 58.01 50.81 -155.18
CA ILE A 336 58.61 52.06 -155.66
C ILE A 336 60.15 51.98 -155.56
N ASN A 337 60.69 51.43 -154.47
CA ASN A 337 62.13 51.30 -154.25
C ASN A 337 62.83 50.40 -155.29
N SER A 338 62.17 49.35 -155.79
CA SER A 338 62.70 48.58 -156.93
C SER A 338 62.93 49.45 -158.17
N ASN A 339 61.99 50.34 -158.47
CA ASN A 339 62.07 51.23 -159.64
C ASN A 339 63.11 52.35 -159.43
N ILE A 340 63.32 52.79 -158.18
CA ILE A 340 64.35 53.76 -157.81
C ILE A 340 65.76 53.18 -157.95
N LEU A 341 65.97 51.87 -157.77
CA LEU A 341 67.28 51.25 -157.97
C LEU A 341 67.75 51.31 -159.44
N ASP A 342 66.86 51.07 -160.40
CA ASP A 342 67.18 51.24 -161.83
C ASP A 342 67.48 52.70 -162.20
N LEU A 343 66.77 53.66 -161.60
CA LEU A 343 67.07 55.09 -161.77
C LEU A 343 68.40 55.49 -161.14
N LYS A 344 68.74 54.99 -159.94
CA LYS A 344 70.05 55.23 -159.31
C LYS A 344 71.21 54.73 -160.16
N LYS A 345 71.04 53.61 -160.87
CA LYS A 345 72.07 53.06 -161.75
C LYS A 345 72.46 54.04 -162.86
N LYS A 346 71.49 54.73 -163.47
CA LYS A 346 71.73 55.82 -164.45
C LYS A 346 72.32 57.10 -163.86
N ASN A 347 72.16 57.34 -162.55
CA ASN A 347 72.63 58.58 -161.94
C ASN A 347 74.12 58.56 -161.59
N ASN A 348 74.67 57.40 -161.20
CA ASN A 348 76.08 57.30 -160.84
C ASN A 348 77.03 57.63 -162.01
N ASP A 349 76.62 57.31 -163.25
CA ASP A 349 77.37 57.65 -164.47
C ASP A 349 77.53 59.19 -164.64
N ASN A 350 76.55 59.97 -164.18
CA ASN A 350 76.62 61.45 -164.22
C ASN A 350 77.47 62.04 -163.07
N VAL A 351 77.40 61.45 -161.87
CA VAL A 351 78.05 62.00 -160.66
C VAL A 351 79.58 62.04 -160.80
N SER A 352 80.18 61.11 -161.56
CA SER A 352 81.63 61.10 -161.84
C SER A 352 82.14 62.37 -162.55
N ILE A 353 81.26 63.22 -163.09
CA ILE A 353 81.63 64.47 -163.77
C ILE A 353 81.78 65.63 -162.77
N LEU A 354 81.00 65.64 -161.67
CA LEU A 354 80.87 66.80 -160.78
C LEU A 354 82.06 67.02 -159.84
N VAL A 355 82.66 65.92 -159.33
CA VAL A 355 83.68 65.93 -158.25
C VAL A 355 84.96 66.70 -158.61
N LYS A 356 85.18 67.02 -159.90
CA LYS A 356 86.32 67.83 -160.35
C LYS A 356 86.24 69.32 -159.98
N ILE A 357 85.10 69.82 -159.49
CA ILE A 357 84.84 71.27 -159.33
C ILE A 357 85.00 71.76 -157.87
N GLU A 358 84.76 70.93 -156.85
CA GLU A 358 84.59 71.43 -155.47
C GLU A 358 85.89 71.75 -154.70
N ASN A 359 87.05 71.30 -155.18
CA ASN A 359 88.33 71.44 -154.44
C ASN A 359 88.80 72.90 -154.26
N ASP A 360 88.39 73.82 -155.12
CA ASP A 360 88.98 75.17 -155.20
C ASP A 360 88.49 76.12 -154.07
N VAL A 361 87.49 75.72 -153.28
CA VAL A 361 86.73 76.62 -152.37
C VAL A 361 87.33 76.74 -150.95
N CYS A 362 88.22 75.85 -150.54
CA CYS A 362 88.48 75.60 -149.11
C CYS A 362 89.35 76.65 -148.36
N LEU A 363 89.93 77.65 -149.04
CA LEU A 363 91.08 78.41 -148.52
C LEU A 363 90.80 79.61 -147.58
N ASP A 364 89.57 80.13 -147.49
CA ASP A 364 89.33 81.49 -146.95
C ASP A 364 89.05 81.64 -145.43
N GLN A 365 88.61 80.60 -144.72
CA GLN A 365 87.77 80.76 -143.50
C GLN A 365 88.46 81.17 -142.17
N ILE A 366 89.79 81.32 -142.09
CA ILE A 366 90.54 81.17 -140.81
C ILE A 366 90.48 82.38 -139.81
N LYS A 367 89.99 83.56 -140.20
CA LYS A 367 90.42 84.86 -139.61
C LYS A 367 89.69 85.42 -138.35
N LEU A 368 88.83 84.68 -137.62
CA LEU A 368 87.69 85.29 -136.88
C LEU A 368 87.69 85.35 -135.31
N LYS A 369 88.72 84.91 -134.57
CA LYS A 369 88.46 84.18 -133.28
C LYS A 369 88.83 84.79 -131.89
N GLN A 370 89.05 86.10 -131.68
CA GLN A 370 89.93 86.56 -130.56
C GLN A 370 89.38 87.28 -129.28
N TYR A 371 88.08 87.53 -129.05
CA TYR A 371 87.63 88.41 -127.91
C TYR A 371 86.33 87.97 -127.19
N ARG A 372 86.20 88.14 -125.84
CA ARG A 372 84.87 88.22 -125.17
C ARG A 372 84.66 88.73 -123.72
N THR A 373 85.49 88.39 -122.71
CA THR A 373 85.01 88.23 -121.30
C THR A 373 85.51 89.29 -120.28
N THR A 374 84.70 89.66 -119.27
CA THR A 374 85.08 90.65 -118.21
C THR A 374 84.64 90.35 -116.74
N THR A 375 83.44 90.77 -116.28
CA THR A 375 83.18 91.18 -114.87
C THR A 375 82.23 90.28 -114.04
N TYR A 376 82.20 90.40 -112.70
CA TYR A 376 81.25 89.69 -111.79
C TYR A 376 80.75 90.52 -110.56
N ASN A 377 80.78 89.99 -109.34
CA ASN A 377 79.87 90.29 -108.19
C ASN A 377 80.28 91.41 -107.19
N LEU A 378 79.39 91.76 -106.24
CA LEU A 378 79.58 92.83 -105.24
C LEU A 378 78.77 92.74 -103.89
N GLU A 379 77.77 91.87 -103.72
CA GLU A 379 76.66 92.06 -102.74
C GLU A 379 76.83 91.37 -101.36
N LYS A 380 76.15 91.86 -100.28
CA LYS A 380 76.02 91.10 -99.00
C LYS A 380 74.86 91.34 -97.98
N GLN A 381 74.72 92.52 -97.35
CA GLN A 381 74.87 92.52 -95.86
C GLN A 381 73.69 92.82 -94.89
N ILE A 382 72.56 93.44 -95.28
CA ILE A 382 72.11 94.65 -94.54
C ILE A 382 70.79 94.64 -93.69
N LYS A 383 70.35 93.56 -93.02
CA LYS A 383 69.05 93.57 -92.25
C LYS A 383 68.90 92.53 -91.12
N GLU A 384 68.45 92.95 -89.91
CA GLU A 384 67.40 92.31 -89.05
C GLU A 384 67.12 93.12 -87.73
N LEU A 385 65.86 93.19 -87.23
CA LEU A 385 65.47 93.58 -85.82
C LEU A 385 63.94 93.68 -85.55
N THR A 386 63.46 93.36 -84.32
CA THR A 386 62.35 93.96 -83.48
C THR A 386 61.58 92.97 -82.57
N LYS A 387 61.14 93.40 -81.35
CA LYS A 387 59.83 93.13 -80.62
C LYS A 387 59.91 93.05 -79.07
N ASP A 388 58.87 93.53 -78.36
CA ASP A 388 58.45 93.21 -76.96
C ASP A 388 57.05 93.84 -76.60
N LEU A 389 56.43 93.50 -75.44
CA LEU A 389 55.25 94.05 -74.66
C LEU A 389 53.89 93.27 -74.50
N ASP A 390 53.49 93.02 -73.21
CA ASP A 390 52.24 93.36 -72.41
C ASP A 390 50.76 93.19 -72.90
N GLN A 391 49.66 93.02 -72.08
CA GLN A 391 49.39 92.67 -70.64
C GLN A 391 47.85 92.48 -70.30
N GLN A 392 47.48 91.96 -69.10
CA GLN A 392 46.15 91.95 -68.38
C GLN A 392 44.98 91.07 -68.95
N ASN A 393 44.00 90.46 -68.24
CA ASN A 393 43.66 90.11 -66.82
C ASN A 393 42.81 91.04 -65.89
N LEU A 394 41.56 90.65 -65.49
CA LEU A 394 40.81 91.05 -64.26
C LEU A 394 39.43 90.30 -64.03
N ASN A 395 38.91 90.32 -62.78
CA ASN A 395 37.54 90.03 -62.26
C ASN A 395 37.08 88.58 -61.86
N ILE A 396 37.02 88.33 -60.53
CA ILE A 396 36.22 87.31 -59.79
C ILE A 396 35.80 87.98 -58.45
N ASP A 397 34.57 87.77 -57.92
CA ASP A 397 34.27 87.93 -56.45
C ASP A 397 32.79 87.72 -56.00
N THR A 398 31.79 87.88 -56.86
CA THR A 398 30.66 88.77 -56.48
C THR A 398 29.40 88.19 -55.78
N LEU A 399 29.31 86.91 -55.36
CA LEU A 399 27.99 86.29 -55.09
C LEU A 399 27.73 85.40 -53.85
N ASP A 400 28.72 84.82 -53.15
CA ASP A 400 28.49 83.74 -52.16
C ASP A 400 27.77 84.20 -50.86
N SER A 401 26.44 84.13 -50.83
CA SER A 401 25.64 84.86 -49.82
C SER A 401 24.29 84.26 -49.41
N LYS A 402 23.87 83.10 -49.95
CA LYS A 402 22.49 82.56 -49.74
C LYS A 402 22.36 81.39 -48.75
N LEU A 403 23.45 80.93 -48.14
CA LEU A 403 23.51 79.66 -47.38
C LEU A 403 23.16 79.77 -45.86
N LYS A 404 22.23 80.66 -45.46
CA LYS A 404 22.04 81.04 -44.03
C LYS A 404 20.58 81.20 -43.53
N LYS A 405 19.62 80.40 -44.01
CA LYS A 405 18.19 80.54 -43.61
C LYS A 405 17.38 79.26 -43.34
N LEU A 406 18.02 78.17 -42.93
CA LEU A 406 17.35 76.86 -42.72
C LEU A 406 17.81 76.15 -41.43
N ASN A 407 17.74 76.84 -40.29
CA ASN A 407 18.15 76.30 -38.98
C ASN A 407 17.32 76.90 -37.81
N THR A 408 15.99 77.01 -37.96
CA THR A 408 15.12 77.75 -37.03
C THR A 408 13.80 77.05 -36.64
N ASP A 409 13.59 75.79 -37.02
CA ASP A 409 12.31 75.07 -36.80
C ASP A 409 12.37 73.87 -35.83
N ILE A 410 13.51 73.59 -35.21
CA ILE A 410 13.70 72.39 -34.35
C ILE A 410 13.59 72.70 -32.84
N GLN A 411 13.45 73.97 -32.44
CA GLN A 411 13.72 74.41 -31.06
C GLN A 411 12.49 74.56 -30.13
N ILE A 412 11.24 74.49 -30.61
CA ILE A 412 10.08 75.10 -29.89
C ILE A 412 8.94 74.14 -29.45
N LYS A 413 8.90 72.86 -29.86
CA LYS A 413 7.77 71.94 -29.51
C LYS A 413 8.18 70.56 -28.97
N SER A 414 9.00 70.51 -27.91
CA SER A 414 9.24 69.26 -27.17
C SER A 414 9.48 69.40 -25.65
N ASN A 415 9.08 70.51 -25.03
CA ASN A 415 9.11 70.67 -23.56
C ASN A 415 7.88 71.47 -23.09
N MET A 416 6.89 70.77 -22.51
CA MET A 416 5.93 71.33 -21.55
C MET A 416 5.53 70.22 -20.56
N ILE A 417 6.37 70.07 -19.53
CA ILE A 417 6.01 69.47 -18.25
C ILE A 417 6.28 70.56 -17.21
N GLU A 418 5.46 70.59 -16.16
CA GLU A 418 5.62 71.45 -14.97
C GLU A 418 5.37 72.95 -15.16
N SER A 419 4.08 73.32 -15.18
CA SER A 419 3.62 74.66 -14.75
C SER A 419 2.44 74.53 -13.78
N GLU A 420 2.81 74.40 -12.50
CA GLU A 420 2.09 74.84 -11.30
C GLU A 420 0.59 74.51 -11.11
N SER A 421 0.32 73.67 -10.11
CA SER A 421 -0.96 73.61 -9.42
C SER A 421 -1.03 74.69 -8.32
N LYS A 422 -2.08 75.53 -8.34
CA LYS A 422 -2.79 75.98 -7.13
C LYS A 422 -4.08 76.78 -7.41
N GLU A 423 -4.84 76.98 -6.33
CA GLU A 423 -6.14 77.68 -6.22
C GLU A 423 -7.29 76.97 -6.98
N LEU A 424 -8.10 76.08 -6.38
CA LEU A 424 -8.87 76.11 -5.13
C LEU A 424 -10.13 77.00 -5.19
N GLU A 425 -11.24 76.45 -4.68
CA GLU A 425 -12.43 77.19 -4.18
C GLU A 425 -13.33 77.95 -5.19
N SER A 426 -14.16 77.23 -5.96
CA SER A 426 -15.55 77.67 -6.14
C SER A 426 -16.53 76.52 -6.39
N LEU A 427 -17.72 76.64 -5.80
CA LEU A 427 -18.74 75.58 -5.68
C LEU A 427 -20.01 75.88 -6.51
N LYS A 428 -20.78 74.81 -6.79
CA LYS A 428 -22.21 74.79 -7.17
C LYS A 428 -22.62 75.36 -8.55
N LYS A 429 -23.10 74.44 -9.41
CA LYS A 429 -24.54 74.11 -9.61
C LYS A 429 -24.61 72.70 -10.29
N LYS A 430 -25.50 71.77 -9.90
CA LYS A 430 -26.99 71.70 -10.02
C LYS A 430 -27.45 71.66 -11.50
N HIS A 431 -28.38 70.79 -11.94
CA HIS A 431 -29.21 69.79 -11.22
C HIS A 431 -29.86 68.78 -12.18
N GLU A 432 -30.16 67.55 -11.74
CA GLU A 432 -31.31 66.66 -12.12
C GLU A 432 -31.25 65.36 -11.28
N VAL A 433 -32.31 64.56 -10.98
CA VAL A 433 -33.58 64.87 -10.26
C VAL A 433 -34.18 63.58 -9.58
N GLY A 434 -34.82 63.69 -8.38
CA GLY A 434 -35.59 62.64 -7.62
C GLY A 434 -34.83 61.81 -6.54
N ASP A 435 -35.37 61.38 -5.36
CA ASP A 435 -36.73 61.50 -4.72
C ASP A 435 -36.80 61.11 -3.17
N VAL A 436 -37.84 61.52 -2.37
CA VAL A 436 -38.33 61.07 -0.96
C VAL A 436 -37.87 61.79 0.41
N MET A 437 -38.49 61.54 1.63
CA MET A 437 -38.99 62.53 2.72
C MET A 437 -39.02 62.18 4.31
N THR A 438 -39.30 63.14 5.28
CA THR A 438 -40.10 63.09 6.63
C THR A 438 -39.67 63.91 8.00
N PRO A 439 -40.07 63.72 9.34
CA PRO A 439 -40.49 64.81 10.37
C PRO A 439 -40.17 64.75 11.98
N GLN A 440 -40.53 65.75 12.90
CA GLN A 440 -40.67 65.67 14.45
C GLN A 440 -41.05 66.98 15.32
N MET A 441 -41.93 66.97 16.40
CA MET A 441 -42.07 68.04 17.53
C MET A 441 -43.17 67.84 18.69
N GLN A 442 -42.97 68.09 20.03
CA GLN A 442 -43.99 68.32 21.17
C GLN A 442 -43.47 68.35 22.68
N ILE A 443 -44.01 69.15 23.68
CA ILE A 443 -43.81 69.06 25.22
C ILE A 443 -44.63 70.09 26.15
N ASP A 444 -44.73 69.88 27.52
CA ASP A 444 -45.01 70.80 28.74
C ASP A 444 -46.36 70.89 29.58
N HIS A 445 -46.34 70.87 30.98
CA HIS A 445 -47.32 71.43 32.03
C HIS A 445 -47.03 71.10 33.59
N VAL A 446 -47.63 71.82 34.63
CA VAL A 446 -47.95 71.48 36.11
C VAL A 446 -47.33 72.28 37.36
N LYS A 447 -48.12 72.63 38.46
CA LYS A 447 -47.71 72.90 39.94
C LYS A 447 -48.82 73.41 40.98
N SER A 448 -48.71 73.15 42.33
CA SER A 448 -49.12 73.98 43.57
C SER A 448 -49.94 73.37 44.80
N LYS A 449 -49.54 73.59 46.11
CA LYS A 449 -50.34 73.67 47.43
C LYS A 449 -49.57 73.39 48.80
N ILE A 450 -49.94 74.01 49.99
CA ILE A 450 -49.60 73.61 51.43
C ILE A 450 -50.30 74.48 52.57
N ASN A 451 -50.40 74.06 53.88
CA ASN A 451 -50.07 74.78 55.19
C ASN A 451 -50.73 74.28 56.56
N ASP A 452 -50.14 74.66 57.73
CA ASP A 452 -50.66 74.77 59.16
C ASP A 452 -50.66 73.60 60.21
N VAL A 453 -50.40 73.90 61.52
CA VAL A 453 -50.25 73.00 62.74
C VAL A 453 -50.49 73.76 64.10
N GLU A 454 -50.69 73.12 65.30
CA GLU A 454 -50.83 73.82 66.63
C GLU A 454 -50.21 73.22 67.96
N LYS A 455 -50.96 72.56 68.88
CA LYS A 455 -50.83 72.68 70.38
C LYS A 455 -50.16 71.56 71.22
N GLU A 456 -49.62 70.48 70.64
CA GLU A 456 -49.30 69.20 71.32
C GLU A 456 -48.19 69.22 72.42
N THR A 457 -47.56 70.38 72.64
CA THR A 457 -46.12 70.48 72.93
C THR A 457 -45.67 70.23 74.38
N ASN A 458 -46.57 70.19 75.38
CA ASN A 458 -46.16 70.05 76.80
C ASN A 458 -46.21 68.62 77.35
N GLY A 459 -47.22 67.79 76.99
CA GLY A 459 -47.24 66.36 77.37
C GLY A 459 -46.03 65.61 76.79
N ILE A 460 -45.59 66.05 75.61
CA ILE A 460 -44.35 65.62 74.97
C ILE A 460 -43.12 65.77 75.89
N LYS A 461 -43.06 66.72 76.82
CA LYS A 461 -41.82 67.02 77.58
C LYS A 461 -41.44 65.97 78.63
N GLN A 462 -42.39 65.47 79.44
CA GLN A 462 -42.06 64.42 80.42
C GLN A 462 -41.82 63.08 79.74
N HIS A 463 -42.57 62.80 78.67
CA HIS A 463 -42.29 61.68 77.76
C HIS A 463 -40.88 61.82 77.13
N CYS A 464 -40.47 63.04 76.75
CA CYS A 464 -39.14 63.33 76.21
C CYS A 464 -38.01 63.02 77.20
N ILE A 465 -38.16 63.25 78.51
CA ILE A 465 -37.11 62.93 79.50
C ILE A 465 -36.97 61.41 79.71
N GLN A 466 -38.08 60.67 79.77
CA GLN A 466 -38.03 59.20 79.85
C GLN A 466 -37.46 58.61 78.54
N ASN A 467 -37.91 59.12 77.39
CA ASN A 467 -37.36 58.77 76.09
C ASN A 467 -35.89 59.19 75.97
N GLN A 468 -35.43 60.29 76.56
CA GLN A 468 -34.00 60.68 76.56
C GLN A 468 -33.15 59.63 77.27
N ASN A 469 -33.53 59.20 78.47
CA ASN A 469 -32.76 58.19 79.20
C ASN A 469 -32.77 56.83 78.49
N GLN A 470 -33.87 56.45 77.85
CA GLN A 470 -33.93 55.26 77.01
C GLN A 470 -33.10 55.42 75.71
N ASN A 471 -33.16 56.59 75.08
CA ASN A 471 -32.37 56.95 73.91
C ASN A 471 -30.87 57.01 74.21
N VAL A 472 -30.43 57.40 75.42
CA VAL A 472 -29.01 57.34 75.82
C VAL A 472 -28.53 55.89 75.97
N LYS A 473 -29.37 54.99 76.50
CA LYS A 473 -29.06 53.54 76.53
C LYS A 473 -28.98 52.98 75.10
N LEU A 474 -30.00 53.25 74.28
CA LEU A 474 -30.04 52.85 72.87
C LEU A 474 -28.91 53.48 72.04
N LEU A 475 -28.45 54.68 72.37
CA LEU A 475 -27.31 55.34 71.72
C LEU A 475 -26.00 54.67 72.09
N ASN A 476 -25.79 54.31 73.36
CA ASN A 476 -24.61 53.54 73.77
C ASN A 476 -24.60 52.13 73.16
N GLU A 477 -25.76 51.48 73.05
CA GLU A 477 -25.90 50.19 72.39
C GLU A 477 -25.68 50.29 70.87
N LYS A 478 -26.26 51.29 70.21
CA LYS A 478 -25.99 51.67 68.82
C LYS A 478 -24.51 51.97 68.59
N ASN A 479 -23.82 52.64 69.51
CA ASN A 479 -22.39 52.94 69.39
C ASN A 479 -21.53 51.66 69.48
N LYS A 480 -21.91 50.69 70.32
CA LYS A 480 -21.29 49.35 70.32
C LYS A 480 -21.55 48.60 69.01
N GLN A 481 -22.79 48.64 68.50
CA GLN A 481 -23.13 48.03 67.21
C GLN A 481 -22.37 48.69 66.05
N ILE A 482 -22.18 50.02 66.07
CA ILE A 482 -21.35 50.75 65.09
C ILE A 482 -19.88 50.34 65.18
N PHE A 483 -19.33 50.14 66.39
CA PHE A 483 -17.96 49.67 66.56
C PHE A 483 -17.75 48.27 65.96
N GLU A 484 -18.63 47.31 66.26
CA GLU A 484 -18.55 45.97 65.66
C GLU A 484 -18.84 45.98 64.15
N LEU A 485 -19.75 46.85 63.66
CA LEU A 485 -19.95 47.07 62.22
C LEU A 485 -18.74 47.71 61.51
N ASN A 486 -17.93 48.50 62.21
CA ASN A 486 -16.70 49.05 61.66
C ASN A 486 -15.61 47.97 61.59
N LYS A 487 -15.43 47.20 62.65
CA LYS A 487 -14.52 46.05 62.73
C LYS A 487 -14.86 44.94 61.72
N MET A 488 -16.16 44.67 61.50
CA MET A 488 -16.63 43.81 60.41
C MET A 488 -16.27 44.40 59.04
N ARG A 489 -16.51 45.69 58.80
CA ARG A 489 -16.13 46.34 57.52
C ARG A 489 -14.62 46.35 57.28
N GLU A 490 -13.79 46.49 58.31
CA GLU A 490 -12.33 46.34 58.20
C GLU A 490 -11.95 44.90 57.80
N TYR A 491 -12.59 43.88 58.40
CA TYR A 491 -12.38 42.48 58.04
C TYR A 491 -12.84 42.18 56.61
N ASP A 492 -13.99 42.69 56.19
CA ASP A 492 -14.51 42.56 54.82
C ASP A 492 -13.58 43.23 53.81
N ILE A 493 -13.07 44.44 54.10
CA ILE A 493 -12.07 45.14 53.26
C ILE A 493 -10.79 44.32 53.17
N GLN A 494 -10.27 43.76 54.28
CA GLN A 494 -9.10 42.89 54.25
C GLN A 494 -9.33 41.63 53.41
N ASN A 495 -10.51 41.03 53.49
CA ASN A 495 -10.85 39.84 52.69
C ASN A 495 -11.04 40.18 51.21
N LEU A 496 -11.62 41.35 50.89
CA LEU A 496 -11.71 41.86 49.52
C LEU A 496 -10.31 42.09 48.92
N ILE A 497 -9.35 42.58 49.72
CA ILE A 497 -7.94 42.73 49.32
C ILE A 497 -7.26 41.37 49.13
N LYS A 498 -7.52 40.38 50.00
CA LYS A 498 -7.03 39.00 49.83
C LYS A 498 -7.58 38.35 48.57
N SER A 499 -8.88 38.46 48.31
CA SER A 499 -9.53 37.99 47.08
C SER A 499 -8.82 38.60 45.88
N ARG A 500 -8.75 39.94 45.79
CA ARG A 500 -8.11 40.63 44.65
C ARG A 500 -6.65 40.23 44.41
N LYS A 501 -5.90 39.84 45.44
CA LYS A 501 -4.55 39.27 45.29
C LYS A 501 -4.59 37.87 44.67
N LEU A 502 -5.45 36.99 45.18
CA LEU A 502 -5.66 35.65 44.61
C LEU A 502 -6.21 35.73 43.18
N ASP A 503 -7.16 36.61 42.90
CA ASP A 503 -7.74 36.87 41.58
C ASP A 503 -6.65 37.33 40.59
N TYR A 504 -5.73 38.19 41.03
CA TYR A 504 -4.56 38.62 40.25
C TYR A 504 -3.58 37.46 40.02
N GLU A 505 -3.26 36.68 41.05
CA GLU A 505 -2.33 35.54 41.01
C GLU A 505 -2.85 34.41 40.10
N ILE A 506 -4.15 34.10 40.17
CA ILE A 506 -4.87 33.23 39.24
C ILE A 506 -4.82 33.80 37.82
N ALA A 507 -5.00 35.10 37.63
CA ALA A 507 -4.91 35.74 36.32
C ALA A 507 -3.48 35.73 35.73
N THR A 508 -2.43 35.78 36.56
CA THR A 508 -1.04 35.59 36.10
C THR A 508 -0.74 34.14 35.74
N LEU A 509 -1.11 33.18 36.60
CA LEU A 509 -0.94 31.75 36.33
C LEU A 509 -1.74 31.30 35.10
N SER A 510 -2.93 31.83 34.89
CA SER A 510 -3.75 31.59 33.69
C SER A 510 -3.05 32.08 32.41
N LYS A 511 -2.41 33.26 32.45
CA LYS A 511 -1.61 33.78 31.33
C LYS A 511 -0.37 32.92 31.06
N GLU A 512 0.33 32.45 32.09
CA GLU A 512 1.45 31.51 31.92
C GLU A 512 0.99 30.18 31.32
N VAL A 513 -0.09 29.59 31.84
CA VAL A 513 -0.72 28.38 31.30
C VAL A 513 -1.09 28.56 29.82
N ASP A 514 -1.61 29.71 29.42
CA ASP A 514 -1.90 30.00 28.01
C ASP A 514 -0.64 30.24 27.15
N GLN A 515 0.43 30.80 27.71
CA GLN A 515 1.74 30.84 27.04
C GLN A 515 2.30 29.42 26.85
N TYR A 516 2.26 28.57 27.87
CA TYR A 516 2.69 27.18 27.78
C TYR A 516 1.84 26.39 26.77
N LYS A 517 0.51 26.56 26.72
CA LYS A 517 -0.36 25.97 25.67
C LYS A 517 0.08 26.40 24.27
N ARG A 518 0.39 27.69 24.05
CA ARG A 518 0.85 28.20 22.74
C ARG A 518 2.21 27.61 22.36
N THR A 519 3.17 27.58 23.28
CA THR A 519 4.49 26.98 23.10
C THR A 519 4.40 25.48 22.81
N LEU A 520 3.58 24.74 23.56
CA LEU A 520 3.37 23.30 23.38
C LEU A 520 2.66 23.00 22.05
N THR A 521 1.71 23.85 21.62
CA THR A 521 1.09 23.77 20.29
C THR A 521 2.11 24.03 19.18
N TYR A 522 2.98 25.04 19.33
CA TYR A 522 4.08 25.31 18.39
C TYR A 522 5.05 24.13 18.30
N MET A 523 5.47 23.57 19.44
CA MET A 523 6.34 22.38 19.49
C MET A 523 5.66 21.16 18.85
N ARG A 524 4.37 20.92 19.12
CA ARG A 524 3.59 19.84 18.49
C ARG A 524 3.55 20.00 16.97
N ASN A 525 3.32 21.21 16.47
CA ASN A 525 3.32 21.50 15.04
C ASN A 525 4.72 21.31 14.43
N LYS A 526 5.79 21.72 15.12
CA LYS A 526 7.17 21.43 14.70
C LYS A 526 7.48 19.94 14.64
N VAL A 527 7.02 19.15 15.62
CA VAL A 527 7.16 17.68 15.61
C VAL A 527 6.40 17.04 14.45
N VAL A 528 5.19 17.52 14.12
CA VAL A 528 4.46 17.06 12.92
C VAL A 528 5.24 17.37 11.64
N ILE A 529 5.75 18.59 11.50
CA ILE A 529 6.57 18.99 10.33
C ILE A 529 7.85 18.14 10.23
N TYR A 530 8.55 17.87 11.35
CA TYR A 530 9.72 17.01 11.34
C TYR A 530 9.38 15.55 11.01
N ASN A 531 8.25 15.03 11.49
CA ASN A 531 7.78 13.69 11.13
C ASN A 531 7.38 13.59 9.66
N GLU A 532 6.77 14.63 9.08
CA GLU A 532 6.53 14.70 7.63
C GLU A 532 7.84 14.72 6.84
N VAL A 533 8.80 15.56 7.22
CA VAL A 533 10.12 15.65 6.55
C VAL A 533 10.88 14.33 6.68
N PHE A 534 10.82 13.67 7.84
CA PHE A 534 11.38 12.34 8.05
C PHE A 534 10.69 11.29 7.19
N GLY A 535 9.36 11.30 7.09
CA GLY A 535 8.61 10.42 6.18
C GLY A 535 8.96 10.64 4.71
N LYS A 536 9.04 11.90 4.28
CA LYS A 536 9.46 12.31 2.93
C LYS A 536 10.91 11.89 2.64
N ASN A 537 11.83 12.03 3.60
CA ASN A 537 13.22 11.59 3.46
C ASN A 537 13.38 10.07 3.50
N LYS A 538 12.59 9.35 4.30
CA LYS A 538 12.55 7.88 4.29
C LYS A 538 12.01 7.37 2.95
N GLY A 539 10.97 8.01 2.41
CA GLY A 539 10.46 7.74 1.07
C GLY A 539 11.53 7.95 -0.01
N LYS A 540 12.22 9.10 0.00
CA LYS A 540 13.37 9.37 -0.90
C LYS A 540 14.50 8.36 -0.74
N SER A 541 14.84 7.96 0.49
CA SER A 541 15.87 6.95 0.76
C SER A 541 15.48 5.60 0.17
N SER A 542 14.23 5.16 0.31
CA SER A 542 13.72 3.96 -0.35
C SER A 542 13.65 4.08 -1.88
N GLN A 543 13.35 5.26 -2.42
CA GLN A 543 13.42 5.51 -3.87
C GLN A 543 14.85 5.38 -4.39
N LEU A 544 15.82 6.05 -3.76
CA LEU A 544 17.24 5.98 -4.11
C LEU A 544 17.82 4.57 -3.94
N LEU A 545 17.36 3.80 -2.95
CA LEU A 545 17.75 2.39 -2.79
C LEU A 545 17.24 1.56 -3.98
N ASN A 546 15.95 1.66 -4.32
CA ASN A 546 15.36 0.94 -5.45
C ASN A 546 15.96 1.37 -6.80
N GLU A 547 16.31 2.65 -6.95
CA GLU A 547 17.00 3.18 -8.14
C GLU A 547 18.43 2.64 -8.23
N ASN A 548 19.15 2.53 -7.11
CA ASN A 548 20.49 1.93 -7.06
C ASN A 548 20.44 0.41 -7.35
N GLU A 549 19.49 -0.33 -6.77
CA GLU A 549 19.24 -1.74 -7.11
C GLU A 549 18.90 -1.93 -8.59
N TRP A 550 18.12 -1.02 -9.17
CA TRP A 550 17.81 -1.04 -10.60
C TRP A 550 19.03 -0.72 -11.47
N ILE A 551 19.84 0.29 -11.12
CA ILE A 551 21.09 0.62 -11.81
C ILE A 551 22.06 -0.55 -11.77
N GLN A 552 22.26 -1.17 -10.59
CA GLN A 552 23.09 -2.37 -10.44
C GLN A 552 22.57 -3.54 -11.28
N SER A 553 21.26 -3.76 -11.29
CA SER A 553 20.63 -4.80 -12.12
C SER A 553 20.81 -4.53 -13.62
N SER A 554 20.66 -3.27 -14.04
CA SER A 554 20.84 -2.86 -15.45
C SER A 554 22.30 -3.01 -15.88
N ALA A 555 23.26 -2.53 -15.08
CA ALA A 555 24.69 -2.67 -15.34
C ALA A 555 25.13 -4.14 -15.36
N LEU A 556 24.53 -5.01 -14.54
CA LEU A 556 24.80 -6.45 -14.54
C LEU A 556 24.20 -7.16 -15.78
N VAL A 557 23.09 -6.68 -16.34
CA VAL A 557 22.55 -7.15 -17.62
C VAL A 557 23.41 -6.67 -18.78
N GLU A 558 23.81 -5.39 -18.79
CA GLU A 558 24.69 -4.81 -19.80
C GLU A 558 26.07 -5.50 -19.82
N LEU A 559 26.65 -5.76 -18.64
CA LEU A 559 27.90 -6.51 -18.50
C LEU A 559 27.77 -7.93 -19.06
N LYS A 560 26.64 -8.63 -18.83
CA LYS A 560 26.41 -9.97 -19.39
C LYS A 560 26.23 -9.99 -20.90
N GLU A 561 25.57 -8.98 -21.47
CA GLU A 561 25.46 -8.87 -22.93
C GLU A 561 26.82 -8.50 -23.56
N ASN A 562 27.64 -7.69 -22.88
CA ASN A 562 29.02 -7.41 -23.28
C ASN A 562 29.93 -8.65 -23.15
N GLU A 563 29.78 -9.47 -22.11
CA GLU A 563 30.45 -10.78 -21.97
C GLU A 563 30.07 -11.72 -23.12
N LYS A 564 28.77 -11.79 -23.44
CA LYS A 564 28.24 -12.58 -24.57
C LYS A 564 28.81 -12.09 -25.91
N GLN A 565 28.81 -10.79 -26.17
CA GLN A 565 29.42 -10.22 -27.38
C GLN A 565 30.92 -10.50 -27.44
N CYS A 566 31.64 -10.42 -26.31
CA CYS A 566 33.06 -10.80 -26.25
C CYS A 566 33.27 -12.28 -26.65
N LEU A 567 32.39 -13.19 -26.21
CA LEU A 567 32.44 -14.61 -26.61
C LEU A 567 32.15 -14.79 -28.10
N GLU A 568 31.13 -14.10 -28.63
CA GLU A 568 30.80 -14.09 -30.07
C GLU A 568 31.99 -13.58 -30.92
N TYR A 569 32.64 -12.48 -30.51
CA TYR A 569 33.86 -11.98 -31.17
C TYR A 569 35.05 -12.95 -31.02
N MET A 570 35.21 -13.63 -29.88
CA MET A 570 36.24 -14.66 -29.71
C MET A 570 36.02 -15.86 -30.63
N ASP A 571 34.77 -16.26 -30.88
CA ASP A 571 34.45 -17.35 -31.82
C ASP A 571 34.59 -16.91 -33.28
N HIS A 572 34.21 -15.68 -33.65
CA HIS A 572 34.55 -15.10 -34.95
C HIS A 572 36.06 -15.02 -35.18
N LEU A 573 36.86 -14.67 -34.16
CA LEU A 573 38.33 -14.69 -34.25
C LEU A 573 38.90 -16.11 -34.38
N LYS A 574 38.28 -17.14 -33.77
CA LYS A 574 38.65 -18.54 -34.00
C LYS A 574 38.35 -18.97 -35.45
N LEU A 575 37.18 -18.60 -35.98
CA LEU A 575 36.79 -18.89 -37.37
C LEU A 575 37.76 -18.23 -38.37
N LEU A 576 37.97 -16.92 -38.28
CA LEU A 576 38.92 -16.17 -39.12
C LEU A 576 40.35 -16.71 -39.02
N LYS A 577 40.79 -17.17 -37.83
CA LYS A 577 42.10 -17.80 -37.63
C LYS A 577 42.18 -19.17 -38.30
N ASN A 578 41.10 -19.95 -38.29
CA ASN A 578 41.02 -21.24 -38.98
C ASN A 578 41.04 -21.04 -40.50
N GLU A 579 40.20 -20.13 -41.04
CA GLU A 579 40.17 -19.73 -42.45
C GLU A 579 41.52 -19.22 -42.93
N LEU A 580 42.19 -18.34 -42.16
CA LEU A 580 43.54 -17.88 -42.48
C LEU A 580 44.57 -19.02 -42.45
N SER A 581 44.41 -20.00 -41.56
CA SER A 581 45.27 -21.20 -41.54
C SER A 581 45.05 -22.08 -42.77
N GLU A 582 43.83 -22.13 -43.29
CA GLU A 582 43.44 -22.90 -44.48
C GLU A 582 43.89 -22.20 -45.76
N MET A 583 43.62 -20.90 -45.90
CA MET A 583 44.16 -20.06 -46.97
C MET A 583 45.70 -20.06 -47.00
N LYS A 584 46.36 -20.21 -45.84
CA LYS A 584 47.82 -20.40 -45.78
C LYS A 584 48.26 -21.77 -46.28
N LYS A 585 47.49 -22.85 -46.04
CA LYS A 585 47.76 -24.18 -46.62
C LYS A 585 47.58 -24.17 -48.13
N THR A 586 46.44 -23.68 -48.61
CA THR A 586 46.15 -23.62 -50.06
C THR A 586 47.11 -22.69 -50.80
N TYR A 587 47.54 -21.57 -50.20
CA TYR A 587 48.63 -20.75 -50.75
C TYR A 587 49.96 -21.52 -50.86
N ILE A 588 50.35 -22.28 -49.81
CA ILE A 588 51.56 -23.11 -49.84
C ILE A 588 51.46 -24.21 -50.91
N GLU A 589 50.28 -24.79 -51.10
CA GLU A 589 50.00 -25.77 -52.15
C GLU A 589 50.07 -25.15 -53.55
N LYS A 590 49.45 -23.98 -53.77
CA LYS A 590 49.57 -23.25 -55.05
C LYS A 590 50.99 -22.74 -55.32
N GLN A 591 51.77 -22.41 -54.29
CA GLN A 591 53.19 -22.10 -54.45
C GLN A 591 54.01 -23.35 -54.83
N ARG A 592 53.66 -24.54 -54.32
CA ARG A 592 54.27 -25.82 -54.73
C ARG A 592 53.86 -26.21 -56.16
N GLU A 593 52.60 -26.00 -56.54
CA GLU A 593 52.13 -26.17 -57.92
C GLU A 593 52.86 -25.23 -58.87
N SER A 594 52.95 -23.93 -58.56
CA SER A 594 53.73 -22.96 -59.34
C SER A 594 55.16 -23.44 -59.52
N LYS A 595 55.89 -23.72 -58.44
CA LYS A 595 57.29 -24.20 -58.50
C LYS A 595 57.45 -25.49 -59.32
N SER A 596 56.44 -26.35 -59.36
CA SER A 596 56.39 -27.54 -60.22
C SER A 596 56.17 -27.18 -61.70
N TRP A 597 55.34 -26.19 -62.00
CA TRP A 597 55.20 -25.63 -63.35
C TRP A 597 56.43 -24.84 -63.79
N ASP A 598 57.02 -24.02 -62.93
CA ASP A 598 58.27 -23.30 -63.18
C ASP A 598 59.40 -24.29 -63.50
N ALA A 599 59.52 -25.39 -62.74
CA ALA A 599 60.47 -26.46 -63.03
C ALA A 599 60.21 -27.16 -64.38
N LYS A 600 58.95 -27.42 -64.75
CA LYS A 600 58.59 -27.95 -66.07
C LYS A 600 58.90 -26.97 -67.20
N VAL A 601 58.59 -25.68 -67.01
CA VAL A 601 58.88 -24.61 -67.99
C VAL A 601 60.38 -24.46 -68.15
N GLN A 602 61.15 -24.46 -67.06
CA GLN A 602 62.61 -24.46 -67.09
C GLN A 602 63.16 -25.69 -67.81
N SER A 603 62.64 -26.90 -67.53
CA SER A 603 63.01 -28.12 -68.29
C SER A 603 62.66 -28.01 -69.79
N LEU A 604 61.54 -27.39 -70.15
CA LEU A 604 61.17 -27.15 -71.55
C LEU A 604 62.04 -26.06 -72.21
N VAL A 605 62.48 -25.05 -71.46
CA VAL A 605 63.44 -24.04 -71.90
C VAL A 605 64.82 -24.67 -72.08
N GLU A 606 65.25 -25.56 -71.19
CA GLU A 606 66.50 -26.33 -71.30
C GLU A 606 66.46 -27.31 -72.48
N ILE A 607 65.35 -28.02 -72.69
CA ILE A 607 65.14 -28.83 -73.90
C ILE A 607 65.13 -27.93 -75.16
N LYS A 608 64.56 -26.73 -75.11
CA LYS A 608 64.54 -25.77 -76.22
C LYS A 608 65.90 -25.14 -76.49
N THR A 609 66.72 -24.88 -75.47
CA THR A 609 68.10 -24.40 -75.63
C THR A 609 69.02 -25.53 -76.06
N GLU A 610 68.83 -26.77 -75.58
CA GLU A 610 69.47 -27.96 -76.16
C GLU A 610 69.10 -28.13 -77.64
N LEU A 611 67.83 -27.98 -78.02
CA LEU A 611 67.39 -28.05 -79.42
C LEU A 611 67.94 -26.88 -80.25
N LYS A 612 68.15 -25.70 -79.66
CA LYS A 612 68.88 -24.58 -80.29
C LYS A 612 70.39 -24.85 -80.41
N ASN A 613 71.00 -25.51 -79.43
CA ASN A 613 72.42 -25.88 -79.47
C ASN A 613 72.66 -27.06 -80.41
N LYS A 614 71.66 -27.94 -80.59
CA LYS A 614 71.57 -28.94 -81.66
C LYS A 614 71.28 -28.30 -83.03
N HIS A 615 70.58 -27.15 -83.09
CA HIS A 615 70.62 -26.25 -84.26
C HIS A 615 72.01 -25.61 -84.46
N GLY A 616 72.82 -25.45 -83.42
CA GLY A 616 74.26 -25.16 -83.56
C GLY A 616 75.02 -26.28 -84.28
N ILE A 617 74.55 -27.54 -84.20
CA ILE A 617 75.05 -28.67 -84.99
C ILE A 617 74.49 -28.62 -86.44
N PHE A 618 73.37 -27.93 -86.68
CA PHE A 618 73.04 -27.44 -88.03
C PHE A 618 73.97 -26.30 -88.52
N GLY A 619 75.09 -26.05 -87.84
CA GLY A 619 76.29 -25.50 -88.48
C GLY A 619 76.70 -26.31 -89.73
N ASP A 620 76.40 -27.62 -89.79
CA ASP A 620 76.54 -28.42 -91.01
C ASP A 620 75.52 -28.03 -92.12
N ILE A 621 74.30 -27.61 -91.76
CA ILE A 621 73.34 -27.06 -92.74
C ILE A 621 73.78 -25.67 -93.19
N ASP A 622 74.21 -24.81 -92.27
CA ASP A 622 74.66 -23.46 -92.59
C ASP A 622 75.98 -23.48 -93.40
N ALA A 623 76.85 -24.47 -93.15
CA ALA A 623 78.03 -24.77 -93.96
C ALA A 623 77.66 -25.36 -95.33
N THR A 624 76.71 -26.29 -95.42
CA THR A 624 76.26 -26.81 -96.73
C THR A 624 75.47 -25.75 -97.51
N GLN A 625 74.74 -24.82 -96.88
CA GLN A 625 74.15 -23.67 -97.55
C GLN A 625 75.21 -22.67 -98.01
N LYS A 626 76.27 -22.43 -97.24
CA LYS A 626 77.44 -21.65 -97.69
C LYS A 626 78.21 -22.32 -98.81
N GLU A 627 78.31 -23.65 -98.83
CA GLU A 627 78.93 -24.41 -99.93
C GLU A 627 78.01 -24.47 -101.16
N ILE A 628 76.69 -24.58 -100.98
CA ILE A 628 75.69 -24.43 -102.06
C ILE A 628 75.71 -23.00 -102.60
N HIS A 629 75.88 -21.98 -101.76
CA HIS A 629 75.99 -20.58 -102.22
C HIS A 629 77.33 -20.31 -102.91
N LYS A 630 78.45 -20.89 -102.43
CA LYS A 630 79.70 -20.99 -103.19
C LYS A 630 79.46 -21.68 -104.53
N MET A 631 78.72 -22.79 -104.57
CA MET A 631 78.42 -23.49 -105.81
C MET A 631 77.51 -22.66 -106.72
N HIS A 632 76.59 -21.84 -106.22
CA HIS A 632 75.85 -20.85 -107.01
C HIS A 632 76.71 -19.66 -107.45
N ILE A 633 77.73 -19.25 -106.68
CA ILE A 633 78.72 -18.25 -107.10
C ILE A 633 79.66 -18.83 -108.15
N ILE A 634 80.04 -20.10 -108.03
CA ILE A 634 80.81 -20.86 -109.02
C ILE A 634 79.94 -21.09 -110.26
N GLU A 635 78.65 -21.40 -110.12
CA GLU A 635 77.67 -21.52 -111.20
C GLU A 635 77.42 -20.17 -111.87
N SER A 636 77.36 -19.06 -111.13
CA SER A 636 77.21 -17.71 -111.67
C SER A 636 78.49 -17.22 -112.35
N ARG A 637 79.67 -17.60 -111.83
CA ARG A 637 80.96 -17.43 -112.52
C ARG A 637 81.08 -18.32 -113.74
N LEU A 638 80.62 -19.57 -113.66
CA LEU A 638 80.52 -20.51 -114.78
C LEU A 638 79.48 -20.04 -115.79
N LYS A 639 78.43 -19.34 -115.39
CA LYS A 639 77.47 -18.67 -116.27
C LYS A 639 78.10 -17.45 -116.92
N LYS A 640 78.80 -16.56 -116.21
CA LYS A 640 79.57 -15.48 -116.85
C LYS A 640 80.70 -15.99 -117.75
N ILE A 641 81.30 -17.14 -117.41
CA ILE A 641 82.24 -17.86 -118.26
C ILE A 641 81.50 -18.54 -119.41
N LEU A 642 80.26 -19.01 -119.25
CA LEU A 642 79.40 -19.58 -120.30
C LEU A 642 78.89 -18.48 -121.23
N ASP A 643 78.56 -17.29 -120.74
CA ASP A 643 78.15 -16.11 -121.50
C ASP A 643 79.35 -15.59 -122.31
N LYS A 644 80.53 -15.54 -121.68
CA LYS A 644 81.78 -15.26 -122.39
C LYS A 644 82.11 -16.37 -123.40
N ILE A 645 81.94 -17.64 -123.03
CA ILE A 645 82.05 -18.80 -123.93
C ILE A 645 80.89 -18.84 -124.92
N MET A 646 79.80 -18.09 -124.76
CA MET A 646 78.69 -17.99 -125.70
C MET A 646 78.95 -16.87 -126.70
N MET A 647 79.45 -15.71 -126.28
CA MET A 647 80.07 -14.75 -127.22
C MET A 647 81.25 -15.38 -127.96
N ASP A 648 82.14 -16.07 -127.25
CA ASP A 648 83.25 -16.79 -127.84
C ASP A 648 82.79 -18.09 -128.54
N LEU A 649 81.55 -18.58 -128.37
CA LEU A 649 80.93 -19.67 -129.17
C LEU A 649 80.05 -19.13 -130.28
N GLU A 650 79.63 -17.88 -130.31
CA GLU A 650 79.04 -17.25 -131.49
C GLU A 650 80.20 -16.94 -132.43
N LYS A 651 81.22 -16.25 -131.89
CA LYS A 651 82.51 -15.98 -132.53
C LYS A 651 83.32 -17.24 -132.85
N CYS A 652 83.13 -18.33 -132.10
CA CYS A 652 83.64 -19.65 -132.50
C CYS A 652 82.65 -20.47 -133.30
N ILE A 653 81.32 -20.36 -133.27
CA ILE A 653 80.43 -21.06 -134.23
C ILE A 653 80.65 -20.46 -135.62
N SER A 654 80.83 -19.15 -135.75
CA SER A 654 81.38 -18.52 -136.97
C SER A 654 82.79 -19.02 -137.37
N LYS A 655 83.48 -19.79 -136.53
CA LYS A 655 84.73 -20.52 -136.83
C LYS A 655 84.63 -22.05 -136.70
N ARG A 656 83.46 -22.59 -136.31
CA ARG A 656 83.24 -23.97 -135.84
C ARG A 656 82.07 -24.60 -136.55
N ASP A 657 81.25 -23.88 -137.30
CA ASP A 657 80.73 -24.42 -138.56
C ASP A 657 81.91 -24.66 -139.53
N THR A 658 82.99 -23.87 -139.40
CA THR A 658 84.27 -24.04 -140.11
C THR A 658 85.22 -25.09 -139.51
N ILE A 659 85.00 -25.58 -138.28
CA ILE A 659 85.90 -26.49 -137.55
C ILE A 659 85.20 -27.74 -136.97
N TYR A 660 83.89 -27.76 -136.72
CA TYR A 660 83.14 -28.99 -136.34
C TYR A 660 83.05 -30.00 -137.48
N THR A 661 83.40 -29.57 -138.69
CA THR A 661 83.86 -30.40 -139.81
C THR A 661 85.10 -31.27 -139.48
N LYS A 662 85.73 -31.09 -138.30
CA LYS A 662 86.87 -31.87 -137.79
C LYS A 662 86.76 -32.07 -136.26
N PHE A 663 86.75 -33.33 -135.80
CA PHE A 663 87.11 -33.78 -134.43
C PHE A 663 86.38 -33.10 -133.24
N ALA A 664 85.47 -33.71 -132.48
CA ALA A 664 85.27 -35.12 -132.07
C ALA A 664 86.45 -35.76 -131.28
N ALA A 665 86.52 -35.56 -129.94
CA ALA A 665 87.17 -36.49 -128.95
C ALA A 665 87.04 -36.13 -127.42
N LYS A 666 86.26 -36.94 -126.65
CA LYS A 666 86.47 -37.57 -125.30
C LYS A 666 87.04 -36.88 -123.99
N ASN A 667 86.18 -36.80 -122.94
CA ASN A 667 86.17 -37.52 -121.59
C ASN A 667 86.99 -37.19 -120.27
N ILE A 668 86.38 -37.59 -119.09
CA ILE A 668 86.95 -38.13 -117.78
C ILE A 668 87.27 -37.14 -116.57
N ARG A 669 87.20 -37.39 -115.20
CA ARG A 669 86.60 -38.41 -114.24
C ARG A 669 86.83 -38.11 -112.68
N SER A 670 85.99 -38.65 -111.75
CA SER A 670 86.23 -39.05 -110.28
C SER A 670 86.44 -38.00 -109.12
N ASN A 671 86.39 -38.24 -107.76
CA ASN A 671 85.73 -39.20 -106.79
C ASN A 671 86.13 -38.97 -105.25
N SER A 672 85.35 -39.45 -104.22
CA SER A 672 85.77 -40.08 -102.89
C SER A 672 85.51 -39.48 -101.44
N LYS A 673 84.64 -40.18 -100.63
CA LYS A 673 84.65 -40.49 -99.13
C LYS A 673 84.53 -39.38 -98.01
N ASN A 674 84.57 -39.69 -96.68
CA ASN A 674 83.56 -40.35 -95.76
C ASN A 674 84.15 -41.00 -94.44
N ASP A 675 83.73 -40.65 -93.19
CA ASP A 675 83.97 -41.47 -91.93
C ASP A 675 83.06 -41.14 -90.68
N THR A 676 82.59 -42.13 -89.88
CA THR A 676 81.96 -42.01 -88.50
C THR A 676 81.67 -43.39 -87.85
N LYS A 677 82.15 -43.70 -86.62
CA LYS A 677 81.65 -44.89 -85.85
C LYS A 677 81.73 -44.89 -84.31
N GLN A 678 82.50 -44.01 -83.66
CA GLN A 678 82.95 -44.24 -82.27
C GLN A 678 81.99 -43.76 -81.14
N LYS A 679 80.92 -43.00 -81.46
CA LYS A 679 80.08 -42.31 -80.45
C LYS A 679 78.98 -43.16 -79.81
N LEU A 680 78.59 -44.30 -80.40
CA LEU A 680 77.36 -45.02 -80.02
C LEU A 680 77.46 -45.87 -78.74
N LEU A 681 78.66 -46.30 -78.33
CA LEU A 681 78.82 -47.28 -77.24
C LEU A 681 78.57 -46.73 -75.82
N LYS A 682 78.77 -45.42 -75.58
CA LYS A 682 78.55 -44.83 -74.24
C LYS A 682 77.07 -44.68 -73.85
N ILE A 683 76.19 -44.44 -74.83
CA ILE A 683 74.77 -44.14 -74.58
C ILE A 683 74.00 -45.36 -74.01
N LEU A 684 74.50 -46.58 -74.26
CA LEU A 684 73.78 -47.82 -73.96
C LEU A 684 73.78 -48.20 -72.47
N ASP A 685 74.81 -47.85 -71.70
CA ASP A 685 74.93 -48.27 -70.28
C ASP A 685 74.25 -47.30 -69.30
N ASP A 686 74.24 -45.99 -69.58
CA ASP A 686 73.51 -45.00 -68.77
C ASP A 686 72.01 -45.33 -68.68
N MET A 687 71.42 -45.82 -69.78
CA MET A 687 70.02 -46.27 -69.82
C MET A 687 69.75 -47.46 -68.87
N LYS A 688 70.67 -48.42 -68.74
CA LYS A 688 70.50 -49.58 -67.84
C LYS A 688 70.47 -49.17 -66.36
N ILE A 689 71.29 -48.19 -65.98
CA ILE A 689 71.33 -47.65 -64.61
C ILE A 689 70.04 -46.88 -64.31
N MET A 690 69.53 -46.10 -65.27
CA MET A 690 68.28 -45.35 -65.14
C MET A 690 67.06 -46.27 -64.91
N ILE A 691 66.96 -47.37 -65.69
CA ILE A 691 65.89 -48.37 -65.55
C ILE A 691 65.88 -49.01 -64.15
N LYS A 692 67.04 -49.33 -63.56
CA LYS A 692 67.11 -49.85 -62.18
C LYS A 692 66.59 -48.85 -61.14
N LYS A 693 66.89 -47.55 -61.29
CA LYS A 693 66.38 -46.48 -60.39
C LYS A 693 64.88 -46.22 -60.52
N ILE A 694 64.29 -46.47 -61.70
CA ILE A 694 62.84 -46.38 -61.89
C ILE A 694 62.15 -47.57 -61.21
N LYS A 695 62.68 -48.80 -61.40
CA LYS A 695 62.09 -50.03 -60.85
C LYS A 695 62.04 -50.07 -59.31
N THR A 696 62.93 -49.33 -58.61
CA THR A 696 62.86 -49.17 -57.15
C THR A 696 61.91 -48.05 -56.69
N LYS A 697 61.59 -47.07 -57.55
CA LYS A 697 60.56 -46.05 -57.26
C LYS A 697 59.15 -46.63 -57.40
N CYS A 698 58.88 -47.44 -58.44
CA CYS A 698 57.60 -48.12 -58.59
C CYS A 698 57.25 -48.93 -57.33
N LYS A 699 58.17 -49.77 -56.83
CA LYS A 699 57.98 -50.56 -55.60
C LYS A 699 57.71 -49.76 -54.32
N LYS A 700 57.99 -48.44 -54.28
CA LYS A 700 57.51 -47.58 -53.19
C LYS A 700 56.08 -47.13 -53.44
N ILE A 701 55.80 -46.61 -54.63
CA ILE A 701 54.45 -46.19 -55.05
C ILE A 701 53.44 -47.34 -54.92
N ASP A 702 53.81 -48.57 -55.28
CA ASP A 702 52.97 -49.77 -55.11
C ASP A 702 52.61 -50.01 -53.63
N LYS A 703 53.53 -49.72 -52.70
CA LYS A 703 53.28 -49.80 -51.25
C LYS A 703 52.43 -48.63 -50.77
N ASP A 704 52.78 -47.41 -51.17
CA ASP A 704 52.04 -46.19 -50.81
C ASP A 704 50.56 -46.28 -51.25
N ILE A 705 50.30 -46.92 -52.41
CA ILE A 705 48.95 -47.26 -52.90
C ILE A 705 48.25 -48.29 -52.00
N SER A 706 48.94 -49.36 -51.58
CA SER A 706 48.37 -50.38 -50.70
C SER A 706 48.03 -49.82 -49.31
N ASP A 707 48.89 -48.98 -48.74
CA ASP A 707 48.66 -48.31 -47.46
C ASP A 707 47.47 -47.32 -47.57
N ALA A 708 47.33 -46.61 -48.70
CA ALA A 708 46.17 -45.75 -48.98
C ALA A 708 44.86 -46.53 -49.19
N GLN A 709 44.91 -47.71 -49.83
CA GLN A 709 43.74 -48.58 -49.99
C GLN A 709 43.24 -49.13 -48.64
N ASN A 710 44.15 -49.53 -47.74
CA ASN A 710 43.82 -49.95 -46.39
C ASN A 710 43.12 -48.81 -45.60
N TYR A 711 43.66 -47.59 -45.67
CA TYR A 711 43.05 -46.43 -45.01
C TYR A 711 41.67 -46.07 -45.56
N LYS A 712 41.46 -46.20 -46.88
CA LYS A 712 40.14 -46.05 -47.51
C LYS A 712 39.14 -47.09 -46.96
N MET A 713 39.54 -48.36 -46.89
CA MET A 713 38.68 -49.45 -46.41
C MET A 713 38.29 -49.27 -44.92
N GLU A 714 39.22 -48.76 -44.10
CA GLU A 714 38.94 -48.44 -42.69
C GLU A 714 37.91 -47.30 -42.54
N LEU A 715 37.94 -46.30 -43.41
CA LEU A 715 36.93 -45.22 -43.47
C LEU A 715 35.58 -45.73 -43.97
N GLU A 716 35.55 -46.65 -44.94
CA GLU A 716 34.32 -47.27 -45.44
C GLU A 716 33.64 -48.13 -44.36
N CYS A 717 34.39 -48.87 -43.55
CA CYS A 717 33.85 -49.57 -42.37
C CYS A 717 33.28 -48.61 -41.31
N LYS A 718 33.95 -47.48 -41.05
CA LYS A 718 33.45 -46.45 -40.11
C LYS A 718 32.17 -45.78 -40.62
N LEU A 719 32.05 -45.54 -41.92
CA LEU A 719 30.83 -45.03 -42.55
C LEU A 719 29.68 -46.04 -42.49
N ALA A 720 29.93 -47.34 -42.71
CA ALA A 720 28.91 -48.38 -42.58
C ALA A 720 28.34 -48.42 -41.15
N HIS A 721 29.21 -48.57 -40.15
CA HIS A 721 28.81 -48.63 -38.73
C HIS A 721 28.09 -47.34 -38.23
N LEU A 722 28.40 -46.17 -38.80
CA LEU A 722 27.62 -44.95 -38.53
C LEU A 722 26.22 -44.97 -39.18
N ARG A 723 26.08 -45.60 -40.35
CA ARG A 723 24.82 -45.77 -41.06
C ARG A 723 23.90 -46.75 -40.34
N ASP A 724 24.45 -47.88 -39.87
CA ASP A 724 23.73 -48.90 -39.12
C ASP A 724 23.14 -48.29 -37.83
N LYS A 725 23.95 -47.54 -37.07
CA LYS A 725 23.49 -46.78 -35.89
C LYS A 725 22.43 -45.72 -36.22
N PHE A 726 22.48 -45.10 -37.39
CA PHE A 726 21.44 -44.18 -37.83
C PHE A 726 20.11 -44.94 -38.04
N THR A 727 20.16 -46.13 -38.64
CA THR A 727 18.96 -46.97 -38.82
C THR A 727 18.42 -47.56 -37.52
N GLU A 728 19.26 -47.88 -36.53
CA GLU A 728 18.79 -48.25 -35.17
C GLU A 728 18.01 -47.10 -34.50
N VAL A 729 18.55 -45.88 -34.58
CA VAL A 729 17.90 -44.67 -34.03
C VAL A 729 16.59 -44.38 -34.77
N GLU A 730 16.57 -44.52 -36.10
CA GLU A 730 15.36 -44.31 -36.92
C GLU A 730 14.29 -45.37 -36.63
N GLN A 731 14.65 -46.64 -36.45
CA GLN A 731 13.72 -47.70 -36.02
C GLN A 731 13.18 -47.43 -34.61
N SER A 732 14.05 -47.14 -33.64
CA SER A 732 13.66 -46.78 -32.27
C SER A 732 12.71 -45.57 -32.23
N THR A 733 12.96 -44.56 -33.07
CA THR A 733 12.09 -43.38 -33.20
C THR A 733 10.72 -43.75 -33.77
N ASN A 734 10.67 -44.64 -34.76
CA ASN A 734 9.42 -45.11 -35.35
C ASN A 734 8.60 -46.00 -34.38
N ASP A 735 9.25 -46.87 -33.61
CA ASP A 735 8.59 -47.67 -32.57
C ASP A 735 8.08 -46.80 -31.40
N LEU A 736 8.82 -45.76 -31.00
CA LEU A 736 8.31 -44.75 -30.07
C LEU A 736 7.10 -44.01 -30.65
N MET A 737 7.12 -43.66 -31.93
CA MET A 737 6.00 -42.99 -32.60
C MET A 737 4.76 -43.90 -32.67
N LYS A 738 4.95 -45.20 -32.89
CA LYS A 738 3.90 -46.23 -32.85
C LYS A 738 3.34 -46.40 -31.44
N ASN A 739 4.18 -46.52 -30.42
CA ASN A 739 3.76 -46.61 -29.02
C ASN A 739 2.98 -45.36 -28.56
N ILE A 740 3.36 -44.17 -29.03
CA ILE A 740 2.62 -42.92 -28.80
C ILE A 740 1.24 -42.96 -29.49
N LYS A 741 1.14 -43.53 -30.69
CA LYS A 741 -0.13 -43.70 -31.40
C LYS A 741 -1.04 -44.70 -30.68
N ASP A 742 -0.52 -45.86 -30.31
CA ASP A 742 -1.26 -46.92 -29.62
C ASP A 742 -1.73 -46.46 -28.22
N MET A 743 -0.93 -45.66 -27.50
CA MET A 743 -1.38 -45.00 -26.25
C MET A 743 -2.50 -43.97 -26.49
N ASN A 744 -2.47 -43.21 -27.59
CA ASN A 744 -3.55 -42.28 -27.91
C ASN A 744 -4.85 -43.01 -28.30
N ASP A 745 -4.76 -44.13 -29.04
CA ASP A 745 -5.92 -44.95 -29.37
C ASP A 745 -6.51 -45.68 -28.14
N LEU A 746 -5.66 -46.10 -27.18
CA LEU A 746 -6.11 -46.57 -25.87
C LEU A 746 -6.80 -45.46 -25.05
N LYS A 747 -6.25 -44.24 -25.07
CA LYS A 747 -6.83 -43.06 -24.39
C LYS A 747 -8.19 -42.67 -24.98
N LEU A 748 -8.33 -42.72 -26.30
CA LEU A 748 -9.61 -42.51 -27.00
C LEU A 748 -10.64 -43.59 -26.64
N LYS A 749 -10.23 -44.87 -26.59
CA LYS A 749 -11.11 -45.98 -26.13
C LYS A 749 -11.56 -45.79 -24.69
N LEU A 750 -10.67 -45.37 -23.78
CA LEU A 750 -11.00 -45.06 -22.38
C LEU A 750 -11.98 -43.87 -22.23
N GLN A 751 -11.81 -42.81 -23.02
CA GLN A 751 -12.78 -41.71 -23.05
C GLN A 751 -14.14 -42.17 -23.61
N GLY A 752 -14.16 -42.98 -24.67
CA GLY A 752 -15.38 -43.56 -25.22
C GLY A 752 -16.16 -44.40 -24.21
N TYR A 753 -15.48 -45.31 -23.50
CA TYR A 753 -16.12 -46.21 -22.52
C TYR A 753 -16.79 -45.45 -21.36
N ASN A 754 -16.12 -44.40 -20.85
CA ASN A 754 -16.67 -43.55 -19.79
C ASN A 754 -17.87 -42.71 -20.27
N ILE A 755 -17.84 -42.21 -21.51
CA ILE A 755 -18.97 -41.46 -22.09
C ILE A 755 -20.19 -42.38 -22.28
N VAL A 756 -20.00 -43.62 -22.76
CA VAL A 756 -21.09 -44.58 -22.96
C VAL A 756 -21.75 -44.96 -21.63
N ASN A 757 -20.98 -45.33 -20.59
CA ASN A 757 -21.55 -45.63 -19.27
C ASN A 757 -22.32 -44.44 -18.67
N THR A 758 -21.80 -43.22 -18.82
CA THR A 758 -22.47 -42.00 -18.32
C THR A 758 -23.76 -41.69 -19.11
N ALA A 759 -23.82 -42.04 -20.39
CA ALA A 759 -25.00 -41.87 -21.24
C ALA A 759 -26.10 -42.90 -20.94
N VAL A 760 -25.75 -44.18 -20.74
CA VAL A 760 -26.71 -45.25 -20.43
C VAL A 760 -27.42 -45.01 -19.10
N ILE A 761 -26.68 -44.63 -18.05
CA ILE A 761 -27.27 -44.32 -16.73
C ILE A 761 -28.22 -43.12 -16.83
N ARG A 762 -27.91 -42.12 -17.66
CA ARG A 762 -28.79 -40.96 -17.89
C ARG A 762 -30.02 -41.28 -18.74
N SER A 763 -29.93 -42.15 -19.75
CA SER A 763 -31.09 -42.53 -20.56
C SER A 763 -32.11 -43.36 -19.78
N GLN A 764 -31.65 -44.26 -18.90
CA GLN A 764 -32.53 -45.03 -18.02
C GLN A 764 -33.20 -44.15 -16.95
N ALA A 765 -32.51 -43.14 -16.41
CA ALA A 765 -33.12 -42.17 -15.48
C ALA A 765 -34.19 -41.28 -16.13
N LEU A 766 -33.98 -40.85 -17.39
CA LEU A 766 -34.93 -39.97 -18.08
C LEU A 766 -36.18 -40.68 -18.58
N LEU A 767 -36.12 -41.98 -18.89
CA LEU A 767 -37.29 -42.77 -19.29
C LEU A 767 -38.34 -42.92 -18.17
N VAL A 768 -37.92 -42.95 -16.90
CA VAL A 768 -38.83 -43.07 -15.74
C VAL A 768 -39.53 -41.74 -15.41
N LEU A 769 -38.94 -40.60 -15.81
CA LEU A 769 -39.53 -39.27 -15.61
C LEU A 769 -40.42 -38.79 -16.77
N PHE A 770 -40.44 -39.50 -17.90
CA PHE A 770 -41.20 -39.11 -19.10
C PHE A 770 -42.64 -39.69 -19.14
N SER A 771 -43.02 -40.53 -18.17
CA SER A 771 -44.29 -41.27 -18.17
C SER A 771 -45.44 -40.60 -17.40
N LEU A 772 -45.29 -39.34 -16.96
CA LEU A 772 -46.37 -38.58 -16.29
C LEU A 772 -46.52 -37.16 -16.85
N THR A 773 -47.75 -36.66 -16.86
CA THR A 773 -48.17 -35.29 -17.24
C THR A 773 -47.84 -34.82 -18.66
N ILE A 774 -48.46 -35.46 -19.66
CA ILE A 774 -48.77 -34.80 -20.94
C ILE A 774 -49.96 -33.85 -20.73
N ASN A 775 -49.74 -32.53 -20.76
CA ASN A 775 -50.59 -31.59 -21.52
C ASN A 775 -50.06 -30.14 -21.58
N SER A 776 -50.73 -29.32 -22.41
CA SER A 776 -50.76 -27.84 -22.40
C SER A 776 -49.46 -27.02 -22.60
N SER A 777 -48.45 -27.50 -23.36
CA SER A 777 -47.31 -26.63 -23.76
C SER A 777 -46.76 -26.75 -25.20
N ASN A 778 -47.21 -27.70 -26.03
CA ASN A 778 -46.56 -27.99 -27.32
C ASN A 778 -46.52 -26.83 -28.33
N LEU A 779 -47.49 -25.90 -28.31
CA LEU A 779 -47.49 -24.70 -29.17
C LEU A 779 -46.48 -23.63 -28.71
N ILE A 780 -46.22 -23.50 -27.41
CA ILE A 780 -45.15 -22.63 -26.89
C ILE A 780 -43.80 -23.29 -27.12
N TRP A 781 -43.69 -24.60 -26.87
CA TRP A 781 -42.44 -25.33 -27.02
C TRP A 781 -41.94 -25.36 -28.47
N LEU A 782 -42.81 -25.57 -29.47
CA LEU A 782 -42.42 -25.45 -30.88
C LEU A 782 -41.98 -24.03 -31.26
N ARG A 783 -42.68 -23.00 -30.79
CA ARG A 783 -42.32 -21.60 -31.09
C ARG A 783 -40.98 -21.20 -30.44
N ASN A 784 -40.72 -21.70 -29.24
CA ASN A 784 -39.44 -21.53 -28.56
C ASN A 784 -38.33 -22.40 -29.18
N LEU A 785 -38.59 -23.62 -29.63
CA LEU A 785 -37.61 -24.47 -30.31
C LEU A 785 -37.19 -23.87 -31.66
N ILE A 786 -38.14 -23.32 -32.42
CA ILE A 786 -37.84 -22.57 -33.66
C ILE A 786 -37.02 -21.33 -33.34
N LYS A 787 -37.38 -20.53 -32.33
CA LYS A 787 -36.55 -19.39 -31.88
C LYS A 787 -35.15 -19.83 -31.44
N LEU A 788 -35.03 -20.88 -30.64
CA LEU A 788 -33.75 -21.37 -30.09
C LEU A 788 -32.85 -21.94 -31.20
N ASN A 789 -33.43 -22.65 -32.18
CA ASN A 789 -32.69 -23.09 -33.36
C ASN A 789 -32.30 -21.93 -34.27
N PHE A 790 -33.16 -20.92 -34.45
CA PHE A 790 -32.83 -19.72 -35.22
C PHE A 790 -31.72 -18.90 -34.53
N TYR A 791 -31.77 -18.75 -33.20
CA TYR A 791 -30.70 -18.15 -32.40
C TYR A 791 -29.40 -18.97 -32.47
N LYS A 792 -29.45 -20.30 -32.35
CA LYS A 792 -28.26 -21.17 -32.49
C LYS A 792 -27.68 -21.16 -33.91
N LEU A 793 -28.51 -21.04 -34.95
CA LEU A 793 -28.07 -20.83 -36.33
C LEU A 793 -27.43 -19.46 -36.51
N ASN A 794 -28.10 -18.38 -36.11
CA ASN A 794 -27.59 -17.01 -36.22
C ASN A 794 -26.30 -16.82 -35.38
N TYR A 795 -26.24 -17.39 -34.18
CA TYR A 795 -25.02 -17.44 -33.35
C TYR A 795 -23.90 -18.21 -34.04
N LYS A 796 -24.15 -19.40 -34.61
CA LYS A 796 -23.15 -20.13 -35.40
C LYS A 796 -22.71 -19.34 -36.64
N GLN A 797 -23.64 -18.70 -37.34
CA GLN A 797 -23.36 -17.94 -38.56
C GLN A 797 -22.55 -16.66 -38.28
N ASN A 798 -22.83 -15.98 -37.17
CA ASN A 798 -22.04 -14.84 -36.69
C ASN A 798 -20.71 -15.27 -36.08
N ARG A 799 -20.63 -16.43 -35.40
CA ARG A 799 -19.35 -17.03 -34.96
C ARG A 799 -18.49 -17.45 -36.15
N ILE A 800 -19.08 -17.95 -37.24
CA ILE A 800 -18.38 -18.23 -38.51
C ILE A 800 -17.91 -16.95 -39.17
N LYS A 801 -18.76 -15.91 -39.31
CA LYS A 801 -18.34 -14.59 -39.81
C LYS A 801 -17.20 -14.00 -38.98
N PHE A 802 -17.31 -14.01 -37.66
CA PHE A 802 -16.29 -13.52 -36.75
C PHE A 802 -14.96 -14.28 -36.90
N LEU A 803 -15.00 -15.62 -36.99
CA LEU A 803 -13.80 -16.43 -37.24
C LEU A 803 -13.19 -16.17 -38.62
N ASP A 804 -14.02 -15.86 -39.63
CA ASP A 804 -13.56 -15.56 -41.00
C ASP A 804 -13.02 -14.11 -41.13
N ASP A 805 -13.58 -13.14 -40.42
CA ASP A 805 -13.02 -11.77 -40.29
C ASP A 805 -11.73 -11.76 -39.43
N VAL A 806 -11.63 -12.61 -38.40
CA VAL A 806 -10.38 -12.88 -37.67
C VAL A 806 -9.34 -13.53 -38.59
N ARG A 807 -9.74 -14.51 -39.42
CA ARG A 807 -8.86 -15.13 -40.43
C ARG A 807 -8.42 -14.16 -41.52
N LYS A 808 -9.17 -13.08 -41.76
CA LYS A 808 -8.83 -11.94 -42.62
C LYS A 808 -8.15 -10.79 -41.86
N GLU A 809 -7.58 -11.09 -40.68
CA GLU A 809 -6.80 -10.20 -39.81
C GLU A 809 -7.50 -8.91 -39.31
N LYS A 810 -8.80 -8.71 -39.57
CA LYS A 810 -9.53 -7.51 -39.10
C LYS A 810 -9.62 -7.38 -37.58
N TYR A 811 -9.52 -8.50 -36.86
CA TYR A 811 -9.58 -8.54 -35.40
C TYR A 811 -8.50 -9.45 -34.83
N ARG A 812 -7.60 -8.90 -34.00
CA ARG A 812 -6.62 -9.69 -33.24
C ARG A 812 -7.28 -10.36 -32.03
N LEU A 813 -7.32 -11.69 -32.00
CA LEU A 813 -7.74 -12.45 -30.82
C LEU A 813 -6.73 -12.29 -29.67
N LEU A 814 -7.18 -11.69 -28.56
CA LEU A 814 -6.41 -11.60 -27.31
C LEU A 814 -6.25 -12.94 -26.58
N ILE A 815 -7.07 -13.95 -26.90
CA ILE A 815 -7.06 -15.28 -26.28
C ILE A 815 -6.63 -16.32 -27.32
N LYS A 816 -5.41 -16.86 -27.18
CA LYS A 816 -4.75 -17.73 -28.18
C LYS A 816 -5.13 -19.23 -28.12
N SER A 817 -6.11 -19.63 -27.32
CA SER A 817 -6.50 -21.05 -27.16
C SER A 817 -7.96 -21.22 -26.75
N GLU A 818 -8.66 -22.19 -27.32
CA GLU A 818 -10.08 -22.42 -27.05
C GLU A 818 -10.38 -22.80 -25.59
N SER A 819 -9.45 -23.46 -24.86
CA SER A 819 -9.64 -23.72 -23.42
C SER A 819 -9.74 -22.42 -22.62
N LYS A 820 -8.82 -21.46 -22.84
CA LYS A 820 -8.86 -20.15 -22.17
C LYS A 820 -10.07 -19.30 -22.57
N MET A 821 -10.61 -19.49 -23.78
CA MET A 821 -11.88 -18.86 -24.17
C MET A 821 -13.05 -19.48 -23.40
N ASN A 822 -13.08 -20.81 -23.25
CA ASN A 822 -14.09 -21.50 -22.45
C ASN A 822 -13.95 -21.17 -20.95
N GLU A 823 -12.74 -21.08 -20.40
CA GLU A 823 -12.46 -20.63 -19.03
C GLU A 823 -13.00 -19.20 -18.81
N ALA A 824 -12.76 -18.27 -19.74
CA ALA A 824 -13.28 -16.91 -19.68
C ALA A 824 -14.82 -16.85 -19.76
N ILE A 825 -15.44 -17.68 -20.60
CA ILE A 825 -16.91 -17.80 -20.71
C ILE A 825 -17.51 -18.38 -19.43
N MET A 826 -16.91 -19.43 -18.85
CA MET A 826 -17.35 -20.02 -17.57
C MET A 826 -17.20 -19.01 -16.42
N ALA A 827 -16.07 -18.28 -16.36
CA ALA A 827 -15.87 -17.21 -15.39
C ALA A 827 -16.90 -16.07 -15.54
N GLN A 828 -17.31 -15.74 -16.78
CA GLN A 828 -18.35 -14.75 -17.01
C GLN A 828 -19.76 -15.28 -16.65
N SER A 829 -20.08 -16.55 -16.89
CA SER A 829 -21.34 -17.15 -16.45
C SER A 829 -21.45 -17.19 -14.92
N VAL A 830 -20.36 -17.49 -14.21
CA VAL A 830 -20.30 -17.38 -12.74
C VAL A 830 -20.53 -15.93 -12.27
N LYS A 831 -19.90 -14.93 -12.93
CA LYS A 831 -20.16 -13.51 -12.63
C LYS A 831 -21.62 -13.11 -12.89
N ASN A 832 -22.21 -13.57 -14.00
CA ASN A 832 -23.61 -13.32 -14.33
C ASN A 832 -24.55 -13.97 -13.31
N SER A 833 -24.26 -15.20 -12.86
CA SER A 833 -25.02 -15.88 -11.81
C SER A 833 -24.98 -15.11 -10.50
N ASN A 834 -23.80 -14.65 -10.07
CA ASN A 834 -23.65 -13.85 -8.85
C ASN A 834 -24.38 -12.50 -8.97
N LEU A 835 -24.36 -11.86 -10.15
CA LEU A 835 -25.12 -10.63 -10.42
C LEU A 835 -26.64 -10.86 -10.38
N ILE A 836 -27.14 -12.00 -10.87
CA ILE A 836 -28.55 -12.37 -10.74
C ILE A 836 -28.93 -12.46 -9.26
N THR A 837 -28.14 -13.18 -8.43
CA THR A 837 -28.41 -13.29 -6.99
C THR A 837 -28.34 -11.94 -6.27
N VAL A 838 -27.39 -11.06 -6.61
CA VAL A 838 -27.30 -9.71 -6.04
C VAL A 838 -28.52 -8.86 -6.42
N VAL A 839 -28.99 -8.93 -7.67
CA VAL A 839 -30.20 -8.21 -8.10
C VAL A 839 -31.48 -8.81 -7.48
N GLU A 840 -31.51 -10.12 -7.20
CA GLU A 840 -32.59 -10.75 -6.41
C GLU A 840 -32.62 -10.27 -4.96
N CYS A 841 -31.46 -10.11 -4.31
CA CYS A 841 -31.38 -9.50 -2.97
C CYS A 841 -31.84 -8.03 -3.00
N LEU A 842 -31.26 -7.21 -3.89
CA LEU A 842 -31.61 -5.79 -4.03
C LEU A 842 -33.10 -5.58 -4.36
N LYS A 843 -33.73 -6.51 -5.08
CA LYS A 843 -35.17 -6.49 -5.35
C LYS A 843 -36.00 -6.62 -4.07
N ASN A 844 -35.59 -7.48 -3.14
CA ASN A 844 -36.26 -7.64 -1.85
C ASN A 844 -36.02 -6.44 -0.93
N ASP A 845 -34.81 -5.88 -0.95
CA ASP A 845 -34.41 -4.75 -0.09
C ASP A 845 -35.02 -3.40 -0.53
N PHE A 846 -35.27 -3.21 -1.83
CA PHE A 846 -35.68 -1.93 -2.42
C PHE A 846 -36.94 -2.04 -3.30
N LEU A 847 -38.07 -2.37 -2.68
CA LEU A 847 -39.39 -2.55 -3.31
C LEU A 847 -39.87 -1.39 -4.22
N TYR A 848 -39.36 -0.17 -4.06
CA TYR A 848 -39.70 0.98 -4.91
C TYR A 848 -38.95 1.01 -6.26
N LEU A 849 -38.02 0.07 -6.49
CA LEU A 849 -37.31 -0.16 -7.75
C LEU A 849 -37.68 -1.53 -8.38
N ASP A 850 -38.77 -2.15 -7.95
CA ASP A 850 -39.16 -3.52 -8.34
C ASP A 850 -39.25 -3.70 -9.86
N VAL A 851 -39.77 -2.71 -10.60
CA VAL A 851 -39.95 -2.76 -12.05
C VAL A 851 -38.61 -2.73 -12.77
N GLU A 852 -37.75 -1.78 -12.43
CA GLU A 852 -36.39 -1.62 -12.98
C GLU A 852 -35.51 -2.84 -12.65
N LEU A 853 -35.53 -3.29 -11.39
CA LEU A 853 -34.77 -4.45 -10.94
C LEU A 853 -35.30 -5.75 -11.55
N THR A 854 -36.62 -5.93 -11.70
CA THR A 854 -37.20 -7.08 -12.43
C THR A 854 -36.80 -7.07 -13.90
N ARG A 855 -36.79 -5.90 -14.56
CA ARG A 855 -36.34 -5.76 -15.95
C ARG A 855 -34.86 -6.08 -16.09
N LEU A 856 -34.02 -5.63 -15.16
CA LEU A 856 -32.61 -6.02 -15.07
C LEU A 856 -32.48 -7.54 -14.87
N LEU A 857 -33.27 -8.13 -13.98
CA LEU A 857 -33.23 -9.55 -13.67
C LEU A 857 -33.60 -10.43 -14.87
N LEU A 858 -34.68 -10.07 -15.58
CA LEU A 858 -35.10 -10.74 -16.81
C LEU A 858 -34.03 -10.63 -17.91
N THR A 859 -33.39 -9.46 -18.02
CA THR A 859 -32.29 -9.24 -18.97
C THR A 859 -31.09 -10.12 -18.62
N LEU A 860 -30.65 -10.14 -17.36
CA LEU A 860 -29.51 -10.95 -16.90
C LEU A 860 -29.78 -12.46 -17.03
N LYS A 861 -30.99 -12.93 -16.72
CA LYS A 861 -31.38 -14.33 -16.92
C LYS A 861 -31.38 -14.71 -18.41
N SER A 862 -31.88 -13.84 -19.30
CA SER A 862 -31.84 -14.05 -20.76
C SER A 862 -30.45 -14.05 -21.41
N ILE A 863 -29.38 -13.82 -20.63
CA ILE A 863 -27.98 -13.88 -21.06
C ILE A 863 -27.29 -15.17 -20.56
N ASN A 864 -27.93 -15.94 -19.68
CA ASN A 864 -27.39 -17.16 -19.08
C ASN A 864 -28.08 -18.46 -19.59
N ASP A 865 -29.15 -18.34 -20.39
CA ASP A 865 -29.90 -19.42 -21.09
C ASP A 865 -29.51 -19.56 -22.59
#